data_AF-A0A1W9HMB4-F1
#
_entry.id   AF-A0A1W9HMB4-F1
#
_cell.length_a   1.000
_cell.length_b   1.000
_cell.length_c   1.000
_cell.angle_alpha   90.00
_cell.angle_beta   90.00
_cell.angle_gamma   90.00
#
_symmetry.space_group_name_H-M   'P 1'
#
loop_
_entity.id
_entity.type
_entity.pdbx_description
1 polymer ?
#
loop_
_entity_poly.entity_id
_entity_poly.type
_entity_poly.pdbx_seq_one_letter_code
_entity_poly.pdbx_strand_id
1 'polypeptide(L)'
;MSKWYYLLKGKAQGPVTENQIRELLREHQLTLNDIVFREGENKWKRISEFADANFVQEAVGETNLQQLIKLPTKNDPEKWVVLLKIQTETEIKFVQKGSWTTTEVKNAIQRGEVSYSDHIWKSGFTKWERIGDLDEFSFKGETQIFSMPSSKSAGKLKLTEDILKPRKEAASTATRAALKENPIPDEVPEEKKPTDSESTEIVKGDETNEKVDFSEKTSMAFSLKLDKARISDLINKASREAEEKTQNKFDDRTVLATEPQISEKDEKTQPLAAVRIPDIRESESLKVLGNSTSSIPKMAGATGSVPHFHKASNLVFDDENENRKESSLWLATNKTRSQVMTSKGKSGSRRRKKKFWNTVFQFTQIILVVVIISLVFATLQNLKKRNRKTESPISKNLGPNPAEIPQAKKRGTASDDAKLASPAKPAETKEVTTEVASIPILESPETEVLDAPNIIEEFIDLASKPSEDEKKFPPIKPRTTTPFVKIKPVELNGKSPKLRFSSNANEGEVIKFSIRGMTGEILDKPSFKIERTVKRRRGKDPEVNLRDLGVTAGYFTIEAELAGAKSILDHIFVGSKKNFEGQVRNYRKEVAYRQQWEKKTLVRIASDISDLTKEIFEKYMELDSSKEWQEFFSDWRRRVKGADSGEMRSISLRNQNEYAYPDVWIDLRSLRQRIVSEAEEMNSAFLASRRTASSPNRKLLEEANNLANRAGDLSGWRQKSAK
;
A
#
# COMPACT_ATOMS: atom_id res chain seq x y z
N MET A 1 -16.00 61.39 14.85
CA MET A 1 -16.50 60.00 14.94
C MET A 1 -15.29 59.10 14.79
N SER A 2 -14.98 58.26 15.78
CA SER A 2 -13.84 57.35 15.69
C SER A 2 -14.13 56.27 14.64
N LYS A 3 -13.15 55.95 13.79
CA LYS A 3 -13.28 54.83 12.84
C LYS A 3 -13.03 53.51 13.56
N TRP A 4 -13.80 52.50 13.20
CA TRP A 4 -13.67 51.13 13.72
C TRP A 4 -13.28 50.18 12.60
N TYR A 5 -12.59 49.10 12.99
CA TYR A 5 -12.22 47.99 12.12
C TYR A 5 -12.53 46.69 12.86
N TYR A 6 -12.90 45.63 12.15
CA TYR A 6 -13.23 44.33 12.74
C TYR A 6 -12.58 43.18 11.95
N LEU A 7 -12.31 42.06 12.61
CA LEU A 7 -11.65 40.92 11.99
C LEU A 7 -12.68 39.86 11.56
N LEU A 8 -12.80 39.59 10.26
CA LEU A 8 -13.68 38.53 9.74
C LEU A 8 -12.84 37.54 8.91
N LYS A 9 -12.86 36.26 9.30
CA LYS A 9 -12.06 35.18 8.66
C LYS A 9 -10.57 35.52 8.55
N GLY A 10 -10.00 36.18 9.57
CA GLY A 10 -8.60 36.56 9.62
C GLY A 10 -8.21 37.78 8.77
N LYS A 11 -9.17 38.46 8.15
CA LYS A 11 -8.94 39.72 7.42
C LYS A 11 -9.60 40.89 8.15
N ALA A 12 -8.86 41.99 8.28
CA ALA A 12 -9.40 43.23 8.82
C ALA A 12 -10.36 43.88 7.80
N GLN A 13 -11.54 44.27 8.27
CA GLN A 13 -12.59 44.97 7.53
C GLN A 13 -12.80 46.35 8.16
N GLY A 14 -13.05 47.37 7.34
CA GLY A 14 -13.23 48.77 7.77
C GLY A 14 -12.59 49.77 6.80
N PRO A 15 -12.67 51.09 7.08
CA PRO A 15 -13.23 51.69 8.30
C PRO A 15 -14.76 51.66 8.31
N VAL A 16 -15.34 51.32 9.46
CA VAL A 16 -16.78 51.41 9.74
C VAL A 16 -17.04 52.37 10.91
N THR A 17 -18.26 52.87 11.00
CA THR A 17 -18.70 53.70 12.12
C THR A 17 -19.12 52.84 13.31
N GLU A 18 -19.18 53.43 14.50
CA GLU A 18 -19.66 52.75 15.70
C GLU A 18 -21.07 52.19 15.53
N ASN A 19 -21.97 52.94 14.88
CA ASN A 19 -23.33 52.52 14.60
C ASN A 19 -23.38 51.29 13.67
N GLN A 20 -22.47 51.20 12.70
CA GLN A 20 -22.37 50.02 11.84
C GLN A 20 -21.89 48.79 12.62
N ILE A 21 -20.97 48.93 13.58
CA ILE A 21 -20.61 47.81 14.47
C ILE A 21 -21.83 47.35 15.28
N ARG A 22 -22.66 48.28 15.78
CA ARG A 22 -23.90 47.94 16.48
C ARG A 22 -24.92 47.25 15.57
N GLU A 23 -25.05 47.71 14.34
CA GLU A 23 -25.92 47.08 13.34
C GLU A 23 -25.44 45.67 12.97
N LEU A 24 -24.13 45.47 12.78
CA LEU A 24 -23.53 44.15 12.56
C LEU A 24 -23.73 43.19 13.75
N LEU A 25 -23.73 43.70 14.99
CA LEU A 25 -24.09 42.92 16.18
C LEU A 25 -25.59 42.56 16.18
N ARG A 26 -26.46 43.51 15.82
CA ARG A 26 -27.91 43.31 15.73
C ARG A 26 -28.29 42.29 14.65
N GLU A 27 -27.59 42.31 13.53
CA GLU A 27 -27.71 41.35 12.43
C GLU A 27 -27.03 40.00 12.71
N HIS A 28 -26.39 39.83 13.87
CA HIS A 28 -25.64 38.62 14.25
C HIS A 28 -24.48 38.28 13.28
N GLN A 29 -23.98 39.27 12.53
CA GLN A 29 -22.78 39.12 11.71
C GLN A 29 -21.51 39.20 12.55
N LEU A 30 -21.58 39.93 13.67
CA LEU A 30 -20.56 39.98 14.71
C LEU A 30 -21.14 39.50 16.04
N THR A 31 -20.27 38.97 16.87
CA THR A 31 -20.51 38.52 18.23
C THR A 31 -19.68 39.33 19.21
N LEU A 32 -20.05 39.36 20.49
CA LEU A 32 -19.31 40.12 21.51
C LEU A 32 -17.85 39.65 21.68
N ASN A 33 -17.53 38.43 21.25
CA ASN A 33 -16.18 37.86 21.29
C ASN A 33 -15.34 38.21 20.05
N ASP A 34 -15.93 38.78 19.01
CA ASP A 34 -15.18 39.18 17.84
C ASP A 34 -14.24 40.35 18.14
N ILE A 35 -13.12 40.35 17.43
CA ILE A 35 -12.00 41.24 17.69
C ILE A 35 -12.14 42.49 16.80
N VAL A 36 -12.14 43.65 17.45
CA VAL A 36 -12.29 44.97 16.82
C VAL A 36 -11.15 45.91 17.22
N PHE A 37 -10.92 46.92 16.40
CA PHE A 37 -9.94 47.97 16.61
C PHE A 37 -10.60 49.32 16.40
N ARG A 38 -10.50 50.19 17.40
CA ARG A 38 -11.00 51.56 17.35
C ARG A 38 -9.82 52.50 17.13
N GLU A 39 -9.93 53.37 16.13
CA GLU A 39 -8.93 54.39 15.82
C GLU A 39 -8.63 55.23 17.09
N GLY A 40 -7.36 55.28 17.47
CA GLY A 40 -6.88 55.88 18.72
C GLY A 40 -6.49 54.87 19.82
N GLU A 41 -6.80 53.59 19.65
CA GLU A 41 -6.31 52.53 20.54
C GLU A 41 -5.06 51.83 20.01
N ASN A 42 -4.28 51.24 20.90
CA ASN A 42 -2.99 50.61 20.56
C ASN A 42 -3.09 49.09 20.35
N LYS A 43 -4.27 48.50 20.57
CA LYS A 43 -4.47 47.05 20.48
C LYS A 43 -5.87 46.71 19.97
N TRP A 44 -5.96 45.61 19.24
CA TRP A 44 -7.21 44.97 18.92
C TRP A 44 -7.77 44.35 20.21
N LYS A 45 -9.03 44.63 20.53
CA LYS A 45 -9.72 44.05 21.71
C LYS A 45 -11.02 43.40 21.28
N ARG A 46 -11.60 42.58 22.15
CA ARG A 46 -12.96 42.05 21.91
C ARG A 46 -13.98 43.17 22.00
N ILE A 47 -15.09 43.05 21.29
CA ILE A 47 -16.20 44.01 21.39
C ILE A 47 -16.66 44.18 22.85
N SER A 48 -16.69 43.09 23.63
CA SER A 48 -17.02 43.13 25.06
C SER A 48 -16.07 43.96 25.92
N GLU A 49 -14.82 44.19 25.49
CA GLU A 49 -13.85 45.03 26.21
C GLU A 49 -14.00 46.53 25.89
N PHE A 50 -14.64 46.86 24.76
CA PHE A 50 -14.94 48.24 24.39
C PHE A 50 -16.31 48.70 24.84
N ALA A 51 -17.22 47.74 25.01
CA ALA A 51 -18.61 48.03 25.27
C ALA A 51 -18.81 48.38 26.74
N ASP A 52 -18.85 49.68 27.04
CA ASP A 52 -19.51 50.15 28.26
C ASP A 52 -20.94 49.57 28.29
N ALA A 53 -21.52 49.36 29.48
CA ALA A 53 -22.82 48.70 29.63
C ALA A 53 -23.91 49.26 28.69
N ASN A 54 -23.86 50.57 28.42
CA ASN A 54 -24.76 51.27 27.50
C ASN A 54 -24.61 50.82 26.03
N PHE A 55 -23.38 50.54 25.57
CA PHE A 55 -23.13 50.09 24.20
C PHE A 55 -23.77 48.71 23.94
N VAL A 56 -23.65 47.78 24.89
CA VAL A 56 -24.25 46.45 24.76
C VAL A 56 -25.77 46.53 24.81
N GLN A 57 -26.32 47.32 25.73
CA GLN A 57 -27.76 47.47 25.91
C GLN A 57 -28.44 48.08 24.68
N GLU A 58 -27.81 49.08 24.06
CA GLU A 58 -28.35 49.75 22.87
C GLU A 58 -28.20 48.92 21.57
N ALA A 59 -27.10 48.15 21.45
CA ALA A 59 -26.87 47.31 20.27
C ALA A 59 -27.81 46.10 20.22
N VAL A 60 -28.01 45.44 21.36
CA VAL A 60 -28.70 44.14 21.45
C VAL A 60 -30.20 44.28 21.75
N GLY A 61 -30.63 45.40 22.32
CA GLY A 61 -31.99 45.58 22.84
C GLY A 61 -32.23 44.76 24.11
N GLU A 62 -33.08 45.26 25.01
CA GLU A 62 -33.33 44.62 26.33
C GLU A 62 -33.83 43.17 26.21
N THR A 63 -34.50 42.83 25.10
CA THR A 63 -35.14 41.52 24.91
C THR A 63 -34.19 40.39 24.55
N ASN A 64 -32.92 40.66 24.18
CA ASN A 64 -32.02 39.63 23.63
C ASN A 64 -30.69 39.43 24.38
N LEU A 65 -30.48 40.14 25.49
CA LEU A 65 -29.26 39.98 26.31
C LEU A 65 -29.11 38.55 26.86
N GLN A 66 -30.20 37.84 27.17
CA GLN A 66 -30.10 36.46 27.66
C GLN A 66 -29.73 35.42 26.57
N GLN A 67 -29.97 35.72 25.29
CA GLN A 67 -29.58 34.82 24.20
C GLN A 67 -28.13 35.03 23.76
N LEU A 68 -27.65 36.28 23.79
CA LEU A 68 -26.26 36.65 23.50
C LEU A 68 -25.32 36.45 24.68
N ILE A 69 -25.84 36.54 25.91
CA ILE A 69 -25.20 36.07 27.14
C ILE A 69 -25.70 34.65 27.42
N LYS A 70 -25.60 33.74 26.44
CA LYS A 70 -25.34 32.34 26.79
C LYS A 70 -23.90 32.26 27.31
N LEU A 71 -23.68 32.81 28.51
CA LEU A 71 -22.58 32.38 29.35
C LEU A 71 -22.72 30.86 29.40
N PRO A 72 -21.66 30.10 29.07
CA PRO A 72 -21.73 28.65 29.07
C PRO A 72 -22.26 28.20 30.42
N THR A 73 -23.52 27.77 30.44
CA THR A 73 -24.12 27.17 31.62
C THR A 73 -23.20 26.01 31.98
N LYS A 74 -22.96 25.79 33.27
CA LYS A 74 -22.02 24.79 33.83
C LYS A 74 -22.21 23.34 33.32
N ASN A 75 -23.20 23.11 32.45
CA ASN A 75 -23.56 21.85 31.82
C ASN A 75 -23.31 21.80 30.29
N ASP A 76 -22.73 22.83 29.67
CA ASP A 76 -22.29 22.69 28.28
C ASP A 76 -21.16 21.65 28.23
N PRO A 77 -21.26 20.62 27.36
CA PRO A 77 -20.27 19.55 27.30
C PRO A 77 -18.90 20.17 27.05
N GLU A 78 -17.93 19.86 27.92
CA GLU A 78 -16.60 20.47 27.89
C GLU A 78 -16.00 20.37 26.47
N LYS A 79 -15.82 21.54 25.85
CA LYS A 79 -15.27 21.67 24.51
C LYS A 79 -13.77 21.90 24.58
N TRP A 80 -13.03 21.01 23.93
CA TRP A 80 -11.59 21.00 23.81
C TRP A 80 -11.14 21.57 22.47
N VAL A 81 -10.02 22.28 22.49
CA VAL A 81 -9.26 22.64 21.29
C VAL A 81 -7.91 21.95 21.39
N VAL A 82 -7.54 21.19 20.37
CA VAL A 82 -6.27 20.46 20.29
C VAL A 82 -5.31 21.20 19.38
N LEU A 83 -4.07 21.43 19.83
CA LEU A 83 -2.98 22.00 19.06
C LEU A 83 -2.05 20.88 18.58
N LEU A 84 -2.22 20.48 17.32
CA LEU A 84 -1.43 19.44 16.68
C LEU A 84 -0.08 19.97 16.24
N LYS A 85 1.00 19.27 16.60
CA LYS A 85 2.34 19.55 16.10
C LYS A 85 2.60 18.78 14.81
N ILE A 86 2.50 19.46 13.66
CA ILE A 86 2.81 18.87 12.36
C ILE A 86 4.29 19.15 12.04
N GLN A 87 5.12 18.12 12.10
CA GLN A 87 6.52 18.21 11.69
C GLN A 87 6.63 17.94 10.19
N THR A 88 6.93 18.99 9.42
CA THR A 88 7.38 18.84 8.02
C THR A 88 8.90 18.79 7.99
N GLU A 89 9.49 18.28 6.89
CA GLU A 89 10.94 18.12 6.75
C GLU A 89 11.75 19.41 7.03
N THR A 90 11.12 20.57 6.82
CA THR A 90 11.78 21.88 6.93
C THR A 90 11.29 22.73 8.10
N GLU A 91 10.12 22.44 8.68
CA GLU A 91 9.50 23.32 9.67
C GLU A 91 8.53 22.56 10.59
N ILE A 92 8.45 23.00 11.85
CA ILE A 92 7.44 22.56 12.81
C ILE A 92 6.28 23.55 12.75
N LYS A 93 5.12 23.12 12.26
CA LYS A 93 3.91 23.93 12.21
C LYS A 93 2.88 23.44 13.22
N PHE A 94 2.28 24.36 13.96
CA PHE A 94 1.19 24.05 14.87
C PHE A 94 -0.17 24.34 14.21
N VAL A 95 -1.09 23.38 14.28
CA VAL A 95 -2.44 23.50 13.72
C VAL A 95 -3.46 23.25 14.81
N GLN A 96 -4.36 24.20 15.03
CA GLN A 96 -5.48 24.03 15.96
C GLN A 96 -6.61 23.26 15.28
N LYS A 97 -7.15 22.24 15.97
CA LYS A 97 -8.36 21.51 15.60
C LYS A 97 -9.35 21.52 16.77
N GLY A 98 -10.64 21.58 16.47
CA GLY A 98 -11.72 21.66 17.45
C GLY A 98 -12.81 22.64 17.02
N SER A 99 -13.83 22.89 17.84
CA SER A 99 -14.06 22.38 19.20
C SER A 99 -14.52 20.92 19.24
N TRP A 100 -13.85 20.08 20.03
CA TRP A 100 -14.16 18.66 20.21
C TRP A 100 -14.70 18.37 21.61
N THR A 101 -15.54 17.36 21.73
CA THR A 101 -15.95 16.77 23.00
C THR A 101 -14.86 15.84 23.55
N THR A 102 -14.87 15.55 24.85
CA THR A 102 -13.90 14.62 25.47
C THR A 102 -13.89 13.24 24.78
N THR A 103 -15.04 12.76 24.33
CA THR A 103 -15.17 11.49 23.58
C THR A 103 -14.55 11.57 22.19
N GLU A 104 -14.73 12.68 21.48
CA GLU A 104 -14.08 12.90 20.18
C GLU A 104 -12.56 12.97 20.29
N VAL A 105 -12.03 13.63 21.32
CA VAL A 105 -10.59 13.65 21.60
C VAL A 105 -10.07 12.23 21.88
N LYS A 106 -10.76 11.46 22.74
CA LYS A 106 -10.40 10.05 23.02
C LYS A 106 -10.39 9.20 21.74
N ASN A 107 -11.40 9.37 20.88
CA ASN A 107 -11.48 8.67 19.60
C ASN A 107 -10.35 9.10 18.64
N ALA A 108 -10.03 10.39 18.57
CA ALA A 108 -8.95 10.90 17.74
C ALA A 108 -7.56 10.39 18.19
N ILE A 109 -7.36 10.23 19.51
CA ILE A 109 -6.17 9.58 20.08
C ILE A 109 -6.15 8.09 19.70
N GLN A 110 -7.28 7.37 19.82
CA GLN A 110 -7.38 5.95 19.44
C GLN A 110 -7.11 5.72 17.94
N ARG A 111 -7.52 6.65 17.08
CA ARG A 111 -7.23 6.62 15.63
C ARG A 111 -5.79 7.04 15.29
N GLY A 112 -5.03 7.57 16.24
CA GLY A 112 -3.68 8.09 16.02
C GLY A 112 -3.62 9.43 15.29
N GLU A 113 -4.75 10.15 15.19
CA GLU A 113 -4.80 11.51 14.62
C GLU A 113 -4.24 12.57 15.57
N VAL A 114 -4.28 12.28 16.88
CA VAL A 114 -3.80 13.13 17.98
C VAL A 114 -2.84 12.29 18.82
N SER A 115 -1.67 12.85 19.12
CA SER A 115 -0.67 12.22 20.00
C SER A 115 -0.85 12.68 21.44
N TYR A 116 -0.53 11.84 22.43
CA TYR A 116 -0.39 12.26 23.83
C TYR A 116 0.66 13.37 24.03
N SER A 117 1.55 13.56 23.04
CA SER A 117 2.54 14.64 23.05
C SER A 117 2.03 15.99 22.56
N ASP A 118 0.85 16.02 21.93
CA ASP A 118 0.19 17.25 21.51
C ASP A 118 -0.38 18.02 22.70
N HIS A 119 -0.75 19.28 22.47
CA HIS A 119 -1.30 20.14 23.50
C HIS A 119 -2.80 20.32 23.31
N ILE A 120 -3.51 20.56 24.39
CA ILE A 120 -4.95 20.76 24.42
C ILE A 120 -5.30 21.90 25.37
N TRP A 121 -6.43 22.54 25.11
CA TRP A 121 -6.96 23.63 25.90
C TRP A 121 -8.47 23.51 25.98
N LYS A 122 -9.03 23.75 27.18
CA LYS A 122 -10.48 23.94 27.39
C LYS A 122 -10.76 25.26 28.07
N SER A 123 -12.00 25.73 27.98
CA SER A 123 -12.45 26.91 28.71
C SER A 123 -12.18 26.72 30.21
N GLY A 124 -11.50 27.69 30.84
CA GLY A 124 -11.04 27.62 32.22
C GLY A 124 -9.55 27.31 32.40
N PHE A 125 -8.86 26.86 31.34
CA PHE A 125 -7.41 26.64 31.40
C PHE A 125 -6.66 27.96 31.14
N THR A 126 -5.64 28.22 31.96
CA THR A 126 -4.80 29.44 31.82
C THR A 126 -3.69 29.28 30.79
N LYS A 127 -3.33 28.04 30.44
CA LYS A 127 -2.29 27.69 29.47
C LYS A 127 -2.67 26.42 28.71
N TRP A 128 -2.00 26.18 27.58
CA TRP A 128 -2.08 24.91 26.88
C TRP A 128 -1.43 23.81 27.73
N GLU A 129 -2.12 22.69 27.91
CA GLU A 129 -1.61 21.55 28.66
C GLU A 129 -1.37 20.37 27.73
N ARG A 130 -0.42 19.50 28.08
CA ARG A 130 -0.10 18.33 27.26
C ARG A 130 -1.19 17.28 27.48
N ILE A 131 -1.66 16.64 26.40
CA ILE A 131 -2.77 15.68 26.49
C ILE A 131 -2.45 14.54 27.47
N GLY A 132 -1.20 14.06 27.48
CA GLY A 132 -0.77 12.99 28.39
C GLY A 132 -0.71 13.37 29.88
N ASP A 133 -0.73 14.66 30.22
CA ASP A 133 -0.65 15.15 31.60
C ASP A 133 -2.04 15.31 32.24
N LEU A 134 -3.11 15.26 31.43
CA LEU A 134 -4.49 15.37 31.88
C LEU A 134 -5.04 14.01 32.30
N ASP A 135 -5.55 13.91 33.53
CA ASP A 135 -6.11 12.67 34.08
C ASP A 135 -7.24 12.09 33.21
N GLU A 136 -8.06 12.96 32.62
CA GLU A 136 -9.20 12.61 31.75
C GLU A 136 -8.81 11.85 30.47
N PHE A 137 -7.55 12.01 30.03
CA PHE A 137 -6.97 11.32 28.87
C PHE A 137 -5.85 10.34 29.24
N SER A 138 -5.39 10.34 30.49
CA SER A 138 -4.33 9.46 30.94
C SER A 138 -4.76 7.99 30.83
N PHE A 139 -3.89 7.13 30.31
CA PHE A 139 -4.16 5.68 30.15
C PHE A 139 -4.16 4.92 31.48
N LYS A 140 -4.36 5.59 32.62
CA LYS A 140 -4.39 4.97 33.94
C LYS A 140 -5.75 4.28 34.16
N GLY A 141 -5.91 3.11 33.54
CA GLY A 141 -6.68 2.03 34.14
C GLY A 141 -8.20 2.23 34.30
N GLU A 142 -8.85 3.04 33.47
CA GLU A 142 -10.31 2.90 33.27
C GLU A 142 -10.60 1.63 32.45
N THR A 143 -10.38 0.46 33.09
CA THR A 143 -11.23 -0.70 32.83
C THR A 143 -12.67 -0.24 33.07
N GLN A 144 -13.41 -0.03 31.99
CA GLN A 144 -14.87 0.11 32.01
C GLN A 144 -15.46 -1.17 32.61
N ILE A 145 -15.57 -1.21 33.94
CA ILE A 145 -16.60 -1.99 34.60
C ILE A 145 -17.88 -1.20 34.36
N PHE A 146 -18.70 -1.67 33.43
CA PHE A 146 -20.09 -1.28 33.33
C PHE A 146 -20.72 -1.39 34.72
N SER A 147 -21.07 -0.25 35.31
CA SER A 147 -21.84 -0.18 36.53
C SER A 147 -23.22 -0.79 36.28
N MET A 148 -23.44 -2.02 36.74
CA MET A 148 -24.78 -2.56 36.94
C MET A 148 -25.42 -1.93 38.18
N PRO A 149 -26.76 -1.75 38.21
CA PRO A 149 -27.45 -1.11 39.31
C PRO A 149 -27.27 -1.91 40.61
N SER A 150 -26.89 -1.19 41.66
CA SER A 150 -26.80 -1.67 43.03
C SER A 150 -28.17 -2.19 43.50
N SER A 151 -28.32 -3.51 43.60
CA SER A 151 -29.36 -4.12 44.41
C SER A 151 -28.84 -4.26 45.85
N LYS A 152 -29.43 -3.48 46.74
CA LYS A 152 -29.41 -3.75 48.17
C LYS A 152 -30.19 -5.04 48.42
N SER A 153 -29.54 -6.11 48.87
CA SER A 153 -30.20 -7.08 49.76
C SER A 153 -29.19 -7.69 50.71
N ALA A 154 -29.46 -7.52 51.99
CA ALA A 154 -28.68 -7.97 53.12
C ALA A 154 -28.53 -9.50 53.15
N GLY A 155 -27.33 -9.95 53.51
CA GLY A 155 -27.02 -11.35 53.80
C GLY A 155 -25.84 -11.43 54.76
N LYS A 156 -26.14 -11.16 56.04
CA LYS A 156 -25.26 -11.27 57.20
C LYS A 156 -24.76 -12.72 57.32
N LEU A 157 -23.49 -12.99 57.00
CA LEU A 157 -22.82 -14.24 57.35
C LEU A 157 -21.60 -13.97 58.23
N LYS A 158 -21.59 -14.70 59.34
CA LYS A 158 -20.69 -14.58 60.49
C LYS A 158 -19.29 -15.05 60.12
N LEU A 159 -18.32 -14.27 60.55
CA LEU A 159 -16.91 -14.62 60.64
C LEU A 159 -16.75 -15.68 61.73
N THR A 160 -16.23 -16.86 61.41
CA THR A 160 -15.64 -17.78 62.38
C THR A 160 -14.14 -17.83 62.13
N GLU A 161 -13.41 -17.18 63.02
CA GLU A 161 -11.99 -17.41 63.26
C GLU A 161 -11.84 -18.80 63.86
N ASP A 162 -11.16 -19.71 63.15
CA ASP A 162 -10.42 -20.80 63.76
C ASP A 162 -9.57 -21.48 62.67
N ILE A 163 -8.46 -22.09 63.10
CA ILE A 163 -7.41 -22.78 62.31
C ILE A 163 -6.14 -21.94 62.11
N LEU A 164 -5.43 -21.74 63.22
CA LEU A 164 -3.98 -21.77 63.28
C LEU A 164 -3.56 -22.63 64.48
N LYS A 165 -3.09 -23.86 64.25
CA LYS A 165 -2.19 -24.56 65.19
C LYS A 165 -1.10 -25.35 64.46
N PRO A 166 0.14 -25.37 64.99
CA PRO A 166 1.31 -25.97 64.37
C PRO A 166 1.44 -27.45 64.74
N ARG A 167 2.07 -28.24 63.87
CA ARG A 167 2.39 -29.65 64.12
C ARG A 167 3.90 -29.83 64.21
N LYS A 168 4.38 -30.22 65.39
CA LYS A 168 5.75 -30.69 65.66
C LYS A 168 5.80 -32.23 65.69
N GLU A 169 6.90 -32.73 65.11
CA GLU A 169 7.75 -33.88 65.49
C GLU A 169 7.18 -35.32 65.56
N ALA A 170 7.78 -36.24 64.78
CA ALA A 170 8.57 -37.38 65.28
C ALA A 170 9.21 -38.21 64.13
N ALA A 171 10.50 -38.55 64.33
CA ALA A 171 11.39 -39.66 63.88
C ALA A 171 10.89 -40.75 62.91
N SER A 172 11.67 -41.53 62.13
CA SER A 172 13.10 -41.85 61.89
C SER A 172 13.16 -42.54 60.48
N THR A 173 14.25 -42.72 59.72
CA THR A 173 15.37 -43.66 59.94
C THR A 173 16.31 -43.65 58.70
N ALA A 174 17.63 -43.64 58.95
CA ALA A 174 18.78 -44.17 58.18
C ALA A 174 18.85 -44.12 56.62
N THR A 175 19.96 -43.59 56.08
CA THR A 175 21.01 -44.36 55.36
C THR A 175 22.32 -43.55 55.31
N ARG A 176 23.44 -44.28 55.20
CA ARG A 176 24.84 -44.05 55.57
C ARG A 176 25.74 -43.84 54.33
N ALA A 177 26.81 -43.02 54.46
CA ALA A 177 28.15 -43.06 53.82
C ALA A 177 28.67 -41.62 53.51
N ALA A 178 29.59 -41.01 54.29
CA ALA A 178 31.05 -41.20 54.38
C ALA A 178 31.86 -40.65 53.18
N LEU A 179 32.56 -39.50 53.35
CA LEU A 179 34.03 -39.38 53.15
C LEU A 179 34.61 -38.01 53.59
N LYS A 180 35.52 -38.08 54.56
CA LYS A 180 36.83 -37.39 54.76
C LYS A 180 36.99 -35.86 54.79
N GLU A 181 37.40 -35.41 55.96
CA GLU A 181 38.15 -34.20 56.31
C GLU A 181 39.63 -34.27 55.89
N ASN A 182 40.26 -33.11 55.60
CA ASN A 182 41.48 -32.61 56.27
C ASN A 182 41.94 -31.23 55.72
N PRO A 183 42.83 -30.49 56.43
CA PRO A 183 42.62 -29.07 56.72
C PRO A 183 43.68 -28.09 56.15
N ILE A 184 43.51 -26.84 56.56
CA ILE A 184 44.25 -25.57 56.40
C ILE A 184 45.79 -25.70 56.49
N PRO A 185 46.55 -24.80 55.85
CA PRO A 185 47.39 -23.88 56.64
C PRO A 185 47.40 -22.41 56.16
N ASP A 186 47.75 -21.55 57.12
CA ASP A 186 47.90 -20.08 57.12
C ASP A 186 49.03 -19.51 56.22
N GLU A 187 48.92 -18.21 55.87
CA GLU A 187 49.93 -17.12 56.02
C GLU A 187 49.83 -16.00 54.94
N VAL A 188 49.37 -14.79 55.36
CA VAL A 188 49.91 -13.37 55.28
C VAL A 188 50.81 -12.98 54.06
N PRO A 189 50.90 -11.71 53.51
CA PRO A 189 50.61 -10.37 54.10
C PRO A 189 49.86 -9.31 53.27
N GLU A 190 49.45 -8.29 54.05
CA GLU A 190 49.01 -6.93 53.71
C GLU A 190 50.04 -6.09 52.93
N GLU A 191 49.57 -5.19 52.05
CA GLU A 191 50.38 -4.08 51.53
C GLU A 191 49.59 -2.74 51.45
N LYS A 192 49.93 -1.89 52.42
CA LYS A 192 50.06 -0.42 52.51
C LYS A 192 49.36 0.54 51.53
N LYS A 193 48.63 1.48 52.17
CA LYS A 193 48.32 2.87 51.79
C LYS A 193 49.57 3.72 51.45
N PRO A 194 49.39 4.83 50.73
CA PRO A 194 49.84 6.11 51.31
C PRO A 194 48.86 7.28 51.16
N THR A 195 48.78 8.06 52.24
CA THR A 195 48.43 9.48 52.41
C THR A 195 49.78 10.26 52.40
N ASP A 196 49.98 11.51 51.98
CA ASP A 196 49.34 12.81 52.29
C ASP A 196 49.97 13.93 51.42
N SER A 197 49.47 15.15 51.60
CA SER A 197 50.03 16.51 51.30
C SER A 197 49.57 17.14 49.97
N GLU A 198 49.20 18.41 49.85
CA GLU A 198 49.15 19.54 50.80
C GLU A 198 48.32 20.69 50.19
N SER A 199 47.96 21.62 51.07
CA SER A 199 47.11 22.81 51.02
C SER A 199 47.51 23.93 50.03
N THR A 200 46.53 24.76 49.62
CA THR A 200 46.53 26.26 49.51
C THR A 200 45.20 26.70 48.88
N GLU A 201 44.25 27.28 49.63
CA GLU A 201 44.04 28.70 50.00
C GLU A 201 43.76 29.71 48.86
N ILE A 202 42.51 30.22 48.85
CA ILE A 202 42.01 31.60 48.60
C ILE A 202 42.25 32.19 47.18
N VAL A 203 41.24 32.65 46.42
CA VAL A 203 40.70 34.03 46.39
C VAL A 203 39.46 34.12 45.46
N LYS A 204 38.47 34.93 45.88
CA LYS A 204 37.29 35.41 45.14
C LYS A 204 37.62 36.63 44.26
N GLY A 205 36.83 36.83 43.19
CA GLY A 205 36.72 38.07 42.39
C GLY A 205 37.44 37.93 41.04
N ASP A 206 36.99 38.47 39.92
CA ASP A 206 35.89 39.38 39.60
C ASP A 206 35.56 39.25 38.10
N GLU A 207 34.42 39.80 37.72
CA GLU A 207 33.94 40.06 36.36
C GLU A 207 34.97 40.82 35.50
N THR A 208 35.12 40.44 34.22
CA THR A 208 35.19 41.43 33.12
C THR A 208 34.77 40.82 31.79
N ASN A 209 33.88 41.57 31.13
CA ASN A 209 33.54 41.49 29.71
C ASN A 209 34.78 41.46 28.80
N GLU A 210 34.77 40.59 27.80
CA GLU A 210 35.44 40.93 26.53
C GLU A 210 34.73 40.29 25.33
N LYS A 211 34.11 41.17 24.54
CA LYS A 211 33.72 40.95 23.15
C LYS A 211 34.99 40.58 22.37
N VAL A 212 34.98 39.44 21.70
CA VAL A 212 35.91 39.18 20.60
C VAL A 212 35.09 38.79 19.38
N ASP A 213 35.07 39.73 18.43
CA ASP A 213 34.68 39.53 17.04
C ASP A 213 35.54 38.43 16.42
N PHE A 214 34.89 37.40 15.88
CA PHE A 214 35.52 36.43 14.99
C PHE A 214 34.82 36.51 13.63
N SER A 215 35.24 37.51 12.85
CA SER A 215 35.00 37.57 11.41
C SER A 215 36.16 36.91 10.65
N GLU A 216 35.79 36.16 9.62
CA GLU A 216 36.57 35.75 8.44
C GLU A 216 37.08 34.29 8.34
N LYS A 217 36.71 33.75 7.16
CA LYS A 217 37.27 32.60 6.42
C LYS A 217 36.84 31.23 6.96
N THR A 218 35.97 30.50 6.27
CA THR A 218 36.29 29.87 4.98
C THR A 218 35.01 29.47 4.24
N SER A 219 34.75 30.10 3.08
CA SER A 219 33.69 29.73 2.14
C SER A 219 34.30 29.73 0.74
N MET A 220 34.70 28.57 0.23
CA MET A 220 34.83 28.32 -1.21
C MET A 220 33.81 27.27 -1.61
N ALA A 221 32.58 27.73 -1.87
CA ALA A 221 31.60 26.97 -2.63
C ALA A 221 31.69 27.43 -4.09
N PHE A 222 32.11 26.52 -4.98
CA PHE A 222 31.97 26.69 -6.43
C PHE A 222 30.46 26.71 -6.77
N SER A 223 29.89 27.92 -6.84
CA SER A 223 28.54 28.14 -7.33
C SER A 223 28.59 28.41 -8.83
N LEU A 224 28.35 27.37 -9.63
CA LEU A 224 27.93 27.55 -11.02
C LEU A 224 26.50 28.10 -11.02
N LYS A 225 26.36 29.42 -10.87
CA LYS A 225 25.13 30.12 -11.26
C LYS A 225 25.06 30.11 -12.78
N LEU A 226 24.47 29.05 -13.34
CA LEU A 226 23.90 29.15 -14.68
C LEU A 226 22.63 29.99 -14.58
N ASP A 227 22.63 31.15 -15.24
CA ASP A 227 21.49 32.05 -15.31
C ASP A 227 20.26 31.33 -15.88
N LYS A 228 19.27 31.09 -15.01
CA LYS A 228 17.97 30.52 -15.37
C LYS A 228 17.29 31.31 -16.50
N ALA A 229 17.53 32.62 -16.57
CA ALA A 229 17.04 33.47 -17.65
C ALA A 229 17.57 33.02 -19.02
N ARG A 230 18.86 32.67 -19.09
CA ARG A 230 19.53 32.26 -20.34
C ARG A 230 19.05 30.89 -20.83
N ILE A 231 18.70 29.99 -19.91
CA ILE A 231 18.09 28.69 -20.24
C ILE A 231 16.66 28.87 -20.73
N SER A 232 15.88 29.75 -20.07
CA SER A 232 14.51 30.06 -20.49
C SER A 232 14.48 30.67 -21.90
N ASP A 233 15.39 31.58 -22.22
CA ASP A 233 15.48 32.19 -23.54
C ASP A 233 15.87 31.18 -24.64
N LEU A 234 16.76 30.24 -24.32
CA LEU A 234 17.13 29.17 -25.27
C LEU A 234 15.98 28.20 -25.54
N ILE A 235 15.16 27.89 -24.53
CA ILE A 235 13.98 27.01 -24.69
C ILE A 235 12.90 27.71 -25.54
N ASN A 236 12.67 29.00 -25.29
CA ASN A 236 11.70 29.78 -26.05
C ASN A 236 12.14 29.98 -27.50
N LYS A 237 13.45 30.19 -27.73
CA LYS A 237 14.01 30.29 -29.07
C LYS A 237 13.88 28.97 -29.85
N ALA A 238 14.18 27.84 -29.21
CA ALA A 238 14.03 26.53 -29.83
C ALA A 238 12.57 26.18 -30.17
N SER A 239 11.61 26.62 -29.34
CA SER A 239 10.17 26.42 -29.63
C SER A 239 9.71 27.24 -30.83
N ARG A 240 10.12 28.51 -30.93
CA ARG A 240 9.80 29.35 -32.10
C ARG A 240 10.38 28.81 -33.40
N GLU A 241 11.63 28.34 -33.38
CA GLU A 241 12.27 27.72 -34.55
C GLU A 241 11.61 26.39 -34.98
N ALA A 242 10.95 25.70 -34.05
CA ALA A 242 10.18 24.49 -34.35
C ALA A 242 8.82 24.82 -34.97
N GLU A 243 8.12 25.84 -34.46
CA GLU A 243 6.83 26.32 -34.98
C GLU A 243 6.97 26.90 -36.40
N GLU A 244 8.02 27.68 -36.66
CA GLU A 244 8.29 28.26 -37.98
C GLU A 244 8.56 27.19 -39.05
N LYS A 245 9.17 26.06 -38.66
CA LYS A 245 9.40 24.91 -39.56
C LYS A 245 8.14 24.10 -39.82
N THR A 246 7.16 24.12 -38.92
CA THR A 246 5.86 23.47 -39.15
C THR A 246 4.91 24.30 -39.99
N GLN A 247 4.98 25.64 -39.86
CA GLN A 247 4.13 26.55 -40.64
C GLN A 247 4.52 26.54 -42.13
N ASN A 248 5.83 26.57 -42.44
CA ASN A 248 6.33 26.50 -43.82
C ASN A 248 6.08 25.17 -44.55
N LYS A 249 5.49 24.17 -43.88
CA LYS A 249 5.17 22.88 -44.49
C LYS A 249 3.68 22.72 -44.83
N PHE A 250 2.84 23.69 -44.42
CA PHE A 250 1.38 23.62 -44.61
C PHE A 250 0.86 24.45 -45.80
N ASP A 251 1.64 25.40 -46.31
CA ASP A 251 1.19 26.30 -47.39
C ASP A 251 1.35 25.72 -48.82
N ASP A 252 1.84 24.49 -48.98
CA ASP A 252 2.16 23.91 -50.31
C ASP A 252 1.16 22.84 -50.78
N ARG A 253 0.00 22.69 -50.12
CA ARG A 253 -1.03 21.72 -50.52
C ARG A 253 -2.47 22.19 -50.24
N THR A 254 -2.98 23.08 -51.09
CA THR A 254 -4.43 23.13 -51.39
C THR A 254 -4.70 23.87 -52.69
N VAL A 255 -4.95 23.12 -53.78
CA VAL A 255 -5.66 23.59 -54.97
C VAL A 255 -6.62 22.47 -55.38
N LEU A 256 -7.85 22.87 -55.73
CA LEU A 256 -8.97 22.11 -56.33
C LEU A 256 -9.92 21.39 -55.36
N ALA A 257 -11.10 22.00 -55.11
CA ALA A 257 -12.39 21.46 -55.56
C ALA A 257 -13.60 22.32 -55.07
N THR A 258 -14.17 23.04 -56.02
CA THR A 258 -15.62 23.13 -56.37
C THR A 258 -16.68 23.35 -55.28
N GLU A 259 -17.24 24.56 -55.28
CA GLU A 259 -18.55 24.94 -54.71
C GLU A 259 -19.73 24.24 -55.41
N PRO A 260 -20.84 24.02 -54.68
CA PRO A 260 -22.15 24.15 -55.29
C PRO A 260 -23.01 25.21 -54.58
N GLN A 261 -23.67 26.01 -55.41
CA GLN A 261 -24.60 27.07 -55.05
C GLN A 261 -25.86 26.55 -54.35
N ILE A 262 -26.31 27.30 -53.34
CA ILE A 262 -27.64 27.17 -52.73
C ILE A 262 -28.49 28.33 -53.26
N SER A 263 -29.57 28.01 -53.96
CA SER A 263 -30.61 28.97 -54.38
C SER A 263 -31.73 29.01 -53.35
N GLU A 264 -32.07 30.21 -52.91
CA GLU A 264 -33.35 30.58 -52.29
C GLU A 264 -34.53 30.21 -53.21
N LYS A 265 -35.63 29.71 -52.62
CA LYS A 265 -36.99 30.20 -52.87
C LYS A 265 -38.09 29.52 -52.02
N ASP A 266 -38.91 30.40 -51.44
CA ASP A 266 -40.37 30.38 -51.29
C ASP A 266 -41.10 29.41 -50.33
N GLU A 267 -41.44 30.04 -49.21
CA GLU A 267 -42.68 30.01 -48.40
C GLU A 267 -43.98 29.57 -49.13
N LYS A 268 -44.73 28.62 -48.52
CA LYS A 268 -46.21 28.65 -48.43
C LYS A 268 -46.80 27.56 -47.52
N THR A 269 -47.98 27.88 -47.01
CA THR A 269 -48.62 27.46 -45.75
C THR A 269 -49.70 26.37 -45.94
N GLN A 270 -49.71 25.35 -45.06
CA GLN A 270 -50.86 24.57 -44.48
C GLN A 270 -51.88 23.79 -45.37
N PRO A 271 -52.78 22.91 -44.82
CA PRO A 271 -52.69 22.01 -43.65
C PRO A 271 -53.34 20.57 -43.85
N LEU A 272 -53.20 19.73 -42.81
CA LEU A 272 -54.12 18.65 -42.34
C LEU A 272 -54.48 17.44 -43.26
N ALA A 273 -54.06 16.23 -42.84
CA ALA A 273 -54.87 15.01 -42.99
C ALA A 273 -54.46 13.92 -41.97
N ALA A 274 -55.46 13.39 -41.29
CA ALA A 274 -55.39 12.33 -40.29
C ALA A 274 -55.34 10.92 -40.93
N VAL A 275 -54.56 9.99 -40.35
CA VAL A 275 -54.60 8.54 -40.63
C VAL A 275 -54.34 7.81 -39.31
N ARG A 276 -55.37 7.38 -38.58
CA ARG A 276 -56.04 6.06 -38.58
C ARG A 276 -55.19 4.88 -38.07
N ILE A 277 -55.46 4.54 -36.81
CA ILE A 277 -55.20 3.27 -36.11
C ILE A 277 -56.10 2.17 -36.71
N PRO A 278 -55.66 0.90 -36.72
CA PRO A 278 -56.59 -0.19 -36.49
C PRO A 278 -56.14 -1.10 -35.33
N ASP A 279 -57.06 -1.25 -34.38
CA ASP A 279 -57.13 -2.34 -33.40
C ASP A 279 -57.90 -3.54 -33.99
N ILE A 280 -57.80 -4.67 -33.27
CA ILE A 280 -58.71 -5.83 -33.23
C ILE A 280 -58.43 -6.95 -34.26
N ARG A 281 -58.03 -8.16 -33.81
CA ARG A 281 -58.96 -9.25 -33.45
C ARG A 281 -58.26 -10.55 -33.01
N GLU A 282 -58.73 -11.09 -31.89
CA GLU A 282 -58.61 -12.47 -31.45
C GLU A 282 -59.45 -13.42 -32.33
N SER A 283 -59.02 -14.67 -32.48
CA SER A 283 -59.92 -15.80 -32.69
C SER A 283 -59.26 -17.13 -32.29
N GLU A 284 -59.90 -17.80 -31.35
CA GLU A 284 -59.71 -19.20 -30.96
C GLU A 284 -60.04 -20.18 -32.10
N SER A 285 -59.43 -21.38 -32.09
CA SER A 285 -60.14 -22.67 -31.87
C SER A 285 -59.41 -23.91 -32.45
N LEU A 286 -59.17 -24.85 -31.53
CA LEU A 286 -59.15 -26.33 -31.61
C LEU A 286 -59.24 -27.06 -32.96
N LYS A 287 -58.39 -28.10 -33.12
CA LYS A 287 -58.83 -29.41 -33.60
C LYS A 287 -57.93 -30.57 -33.11
N VAL A 288 -58.62 -31.56 -32.55
CA VAL A 288 -58.20 -32.88 -32.09
C VAL A 288 -58.24 -33.88 -33.26
N LEU A 289 -57.31 -34.86 -33.27
CA LEU A 289 -57.33 -36.23 -33.85
C LEU A 289 -55.87 -36.73 -33.80
N GLY A 290 -55.47 -37.95 -33.44
CA GLY A 290 -56.12 -39.21 -33.14
C GLY A 290 -55.06 -40.33 -33.33
N ASN A 291 -54.84 -41.14 -32.29
CA ASN A 291 -54.31 -42.51 -32.17
C ASN A 291 -53.44 -43.14 -33.29
N SER A 292 -52.34 -43.78 -32.87
CA SER A 292 -52.04 -45.17 -33.29
C SER A 292 -51.02 -45.88 -32.38
N THR A 293 -51.34 -47.14 -32.14
CA THR A 293 -50.81 -48.18 -31.23
C THR A 293 -49.56 -48.92 -31.73
N SER A 294 -48.72 -49.41 -30.82
CA SER A 294 -48.04 -50.75 -30.79
C SER A 294 -46.82 -50.65 -29.84
N SER A 295 -46.25 -51.65 -29.18
CA SER A 295 -46.59 -53.03 -28.80
C SER A 295 -45.49 -53.46 -27.81
N ILE A 296 -45.88 -54.24 -26.80
CA ILE A 296 -45.03 -54.77 -25.71
C ILE A 296 -44.14 -55.93 -26.25
N PRO A 297 -42.98 -56.23 -25.63
CA PRO A 297 -42.90 -57.50 -24.90
C PRO A 297 -42.22 -57.40 -23.51
N LYS A 298 -42.77 -58.18 -22.57
CA LYS A 298 -42.24 -58.53 -21.24
C LYS A 298 -41.28 -59.73 -21.36
N MET A 299 -40.24 -59.79 -20.52
CA MET A 299 -39.73 -60.99 -19.81
C MET A 299 -38.91 -60.49 -18.59
N ALA A 300 -39.30 -60.80 -17.33
CA ALA A 300 -38.81 -61.91 -16.48
C ALA A 300 -37.27 -61.92 -16.35
N GLY A 301 -36.59 -61.85 -15.19
CA GLY A 301 -36.89 -62.22 -13.80
C GLY A 301 -35.85 -63.26 -13.33
N ALA A 302 -34.99 -62.96 -12.34
CA ALA A 302 -34.19 -63.90 -11.51
C ALA A 302 -33.06 -63.11 -10.78
N THR A 303 -33.16 -62.84 -9.46
CA THR A 303 -32.64 -63.62 -8.31
C THR A 303 -31.12 -63.74 -8.18
N GLY A 304 -30.58 -63.08 -7.13
CA GLY A 304 -29.69 -63.67 -6.13
C GLY A 304 -28.18 -63.81 -6.43
N SER A 305 -27.33 -63.21 -5.60
CA SER A 305 -26.44 -63.95 -4.68
C SER A 305 -25.35 -63.05 -4.09
N VAL A 306 -25.16 -63.17 -2.78
CA VAL A 306 -24.05 -62.65 -1.96
C VAL A 306 -22.88 -63.66 -2.04
N PRO A 307 -21.62 -63.22 -1.82
CA PRO A 307 -20.88 -63.91 -0.77
C PRO A 307 -20.06 -62.98 0.15
N HIS A 308 -19.80 -63.55 1.31
CA HIS A 308 -19.21 -63.01 2.52
C HIS A 308 -17.72 -63.41 2.67
N PHE A 309 -17.02 -62.73 3.60
CA PHE A 309 -15.75 -63.08 4.30
C PHE A 309 -14.40 -62.85 3.54
N HIS A 310 -13.27 -62.44 4.15
CA HIS A 310 -12.78 -62.44 5.55
C HIS A 310 -11.69 -61.35 5.83
N LYS A 311 -11.54 -61.07 7.14
CA LYS A 311 -10.58 -60.28 7.96
C LYS A 311 -9.06 -60.21 7.59
N ALA A 312 -8.41 -59.20 8.22
CA ALA A 312 -7.00 -59.06 8.72
C ALA A 312 -6.24 -57.91 8.03
N SER A 313 -5.43 -57.02 8.62
CA SER A 313 -4.95 -56.69 9.97
C SER A 313 -4.24 -55.31 9.93
N ASN A 314 -4.09 -54.66 11.09
CA ASN A 314 -3.17 -53.56 11.48
C ASN A 314 -2.20 -52.96 10.44
N LEU A 315 -2.24 -51.62 10.28
CA LEU A 315 -1.03 -50.83 10.04
C LEU A 315 -1.20 -49.35 10.41
N VAL A 316 -0.21 -48.86 11.15
CA VAL A 316 0.07 -47.50 11.58
C VAL A 316 0.33 -46.64 10.34
N PHE A 317 -0.27 -45.44 10.25
CA PHE A 317 0.13 -44.41 9.30
C PHE A 317 0.70 -43.21 10.06
N ASP A 318 2.02 -43.08 9.98
CA ASP A 318 2.74 -41.82 10.07
C ASP A 318 2.48 -41.05 8.76
N ASP A 319 2.01 -39.81 8.85
CA ASP A 319 1.89 -38.95 7.66
C ASP A 319 3.25 -38.34 7.33
N GLU A 320 3.76 -38.80 6.20
CA GLU A 320 4.95 -38.36 5.50
C GLU A 320 4.85 -36.88 5.10
N ASN A 321 5.86 -36.09 5.46
CA ASN A 321 6.19 -34.89 4.73
C ASN A 321 7.72 -34.69 4.69
N GLU A 322 8.37 -35.54 3.90
CA GLU A 322 9.69 -35.26 3.35
C GLU A 322 9.72 -35.68 1.88
N ASN A 323 9.80 -34.70 0.99
CA ASN A 323 10.96 -34.68 0.11
C ASN A 323 11.28 -33.27 -0.39
N ARG A 324 12.49 -32.87 0.00
CA ARG A 324 13.24 -31.69 -0.43
C ARG A 324 14.61 -32.23 -0.86
N LYS A 325 15.27 -31.51 -1.79
CA LYS A 325 16.61 -31.72 -2.40
C LYS A 325 16.46 -32.33 -3.80
N GLU A 326 17.06 -31.86 -4.90
CA GLU A 326 18.20 -30.98 -5.23
C GLU A 326 17.77 -30.21 -6.53
N SER A 327 18.31 -29.10 -7.05
CA SER A 327 19.69 -28.70 -7.26
C SER A 327 19.75 -27.22 -7.67
N SER A 328 20.77 -26.54 -7.18
CA SER A 328 21.36 -25.30 -7.68
C SER A 328 22.14 -25.50 -8.99
N LEU A 329 22.47 -24.38 -9.66
CA LEU A 329 23.29 -24.18 -10.89
C LEU A 329 22.53 -24.19 -12.24
N TRP A 330 22.33 -23.00 -12.83
CA TRP A 330 23.15 -22.48 -13.93
C TRP A 330 22.70 -21.05 -14.30
N LEU A 331 23.68 -20.17 -14.49
CA LEU A 331 23.56 -18.80 -15.01
C LEU A 331 23.72 -18.82 -16.54
N ALA A 332 22.97 -17.94 -17.20
CA ALA A 332 23.23 -17.28 -18.50
C ALA A 332 23.62 -18.14 -19.72
N THR A 333 22.87 -18.00 -20.82
CA THR A 333 23.40 -17.43 -22.09
C THR A 333 22.32 -17.23 -23.14
N ASN A 334 22.66 -16.33 -24.04
CA ASN A 334 21.86 -15.63 -25.02
C ASN A 334 21.97 -16.33 -26.40
N LYS A 335 20.93 -16.12 -27.23
CA LYS A 335 21.05 -15.79 -28.67
C LYS A 335 21.15 -16.92 -29.72
N THR A 336 20.47 -16.61 -30.83
CA THR A 336 20.61 -17.08 -32.23
C THR A 336 20.01 -18.43 -32.63
N ARG A 337 18.84 -18.37 -33.28
CA ARG A 337 18.40 -19.36 -34.28
C ARG A 337 18.20 -18.64 -35.61
N SER A 338 19.07 -18.94 -36.58
CA SER A 338 18.93 -18.57 -37.99
C SER A 338 18.57 -19.82 -38.80
N GLN A 339 17.63 -19.64 -39.73
CA GLN A 339 17.33 -20.31 -41.00
C GLN A 339 17.73 -21.77 -41.26
N VAL A 340 16.79 -22.56 -41.82
CA VAL A 340 16.82 -23.07 -43.22
C VAL A 340 15.39 -23.46 -43.66
N MET A 341 15.06 -23.13 -44.92
CA MET A 341 13.81 -23.42 -45.64
C MET A 341 13.61 -24.93 -45.92
N THR A 342 12.40 -25.42 -46.22
CA THR A 342 12.00 -25.70 -47.62
C THR A 342 10.47 -25.93 -47.75
N SER A 343 9.91 -25.38 -48.84
CA SER A 343 8.79 -25.87 -49.70
C SER A 343 7.39 -26.09 -49.03
N LYS A 344 6.21 -25.83 -49.61
CA LYS A 344 5.65 -25.48 -50.93
C LYS A 344 4.20 -25.02 -50.66
N GLY A 345 3.63 -24.12 -51.46
CA GLY A 345 2.18 -23.86 -51.43
C GLY A 345 1.76 -22.46 -51.89
N LYS A 346 1.31 -22.35 -53.13
CA LYS A 346 0.85 -21.13 -53.81
C LYS A 346 -0.54 -20.71 -53.28
N SER A 347 -0.69 -19.46 -52.82
CA SER A 347 -1.89 -18.58 -52.97
C SER A 347 -1.82 -17.40 -51.99
N GLY A 348 -1.95 -16.15 -52.48
CA GLY A 348 -2.15 -14.95 -51.62
C GLY A 348 -1.12 -13.81 -51.76
N SER A 349 -0.95 -13.24 -52.97
CA SER A 349 0.13 -12.29 -53.31
C SER A 349 -0.08 -10.81 -52.91
N ARG A 350 -1.24 -10.37 -52.40
CA ARG A 350 -1.47 -8.93 -52.14
C ARG A 350 -1.27 -8.45 -50.69
N ARG A 351 -1.39 -9.32 -49.66
CA ARG A 351 -1.23 -8.90 -48.25
C ARG A 351 0.20 -8.99 -47.70
N ARG A 352 1.12 -9.73 -48.35
CA ARG A 352 2.51 -9.88 -47.86
C ARG A 352 3.41 -8.68 -48.19
N LYS A 353 3.13 -7.94 -49.27
CA LYS A 353 3.92 -6.75 -49.63
C LYS A 353 3.84 -5.65 -48.56
N LYS A 354 2.66 -5.38 -47.98
CA LYS A 354 2.52 -4.36 -46.91
C LYS A 354 3.31 -4.69 -45.65
N LYS A 355 3.33 -5.95 -45.21
CA LYS A 355 4.12 -6.36 -44.03
C LYS A 355 5.61 -6.25 -44.30
N PHE A 356 6.07 -6.67 -45.49
CA PHE A 356 7.48 -6.56 -45.88
C PHE A 356 7.97 -5.10 -45.91
N TRP A 357 7.22 -4.20 -46.53
CA TRP A 357 7.58 -2.78 -46.57
C TRP A 357 7.57 -2.11 -45.20
N ASN A 358 6.66 -2.51 -44.30
CA ASN A 358 6.63 -1.98 -42.94
C ASN A 358 7.86 -2.45 -42.12
N THR A 359 8.28 -3.70 -42.30
CA THR A 359 9.52 -4.21 -41.68
C THR A 359 10.76 -3.50 -42.24
N VAL A 360 10.84 -3.31 -43.56
CA VAL A 360 11.96 -2.58 -44.19
C VAL A 360 12.02 -1.13 -43.71
N PHE A 361 10.86 -0.47 -43.56
CA PHE A 361 10.75 0.89 -43.03
C PHE A 361 11.21 0.97 -41.56
N GLN A 362 10.82 0.00 -40.72
CA GLN A 362 11.29 -0.08 -39.33
C GLN A 362 12.81 -0.27 -39.24
N PHE A 363 13.39 -1.14 -40.08
CA PHE A 363 14.85 -1.35 -40.10
C PHE A 363 15.61 -0.10 -40.58
N THR A 364 15.08 0.63 -41.56
CA THR A 364 15.71 1.89 -42.02
C THR A 364 15.65 2.99 -40.97
N GLN A 365 14.56 3.11 -40.21
CA GLN A 365 14.47 4.03 -39.06
C GLN A 365 15.50 3.71 -37.97
N ILE A 366 15.68 2.42 -37.64
CA ILE A 366 16.68 1.99 -36.64
C ILE A 366 18.09 2.33 -37.12
N ILE A 367 18.42 2.06 -38.38
CA ILE A 367 19.74 2.39 -38.95
C ILE A 367 19.98 3.91 -38.91
N LEU A 368 18.98 4.73 -39.26
CA LEU A 368 19.07 6.18 -39.22
C LEU A 368 19.38 6.69 -37.79
N VAL A 369 18.70 6.15 -36.77
CA VAL A 369 18.94 6.52 -35.37
C VAL A 369 20.36 6.15 -34.92
N VAL A 370 20.85 4.98 -35.31
CA VAL A 370 22.23 4.54 -34.99
C VAL A 370 23.28 5.45 -35.65
N VAL A 371 23.04 5.88 -36.90
CA VAL A 371 23.91 6.83 -37.61
C VAL A 371 23.92 8.20 -36.92
N ILE A 372 22.76 8.71 -36.52
CA ILE A 372 22.64 9.99 -35.80
C ILE A 372 23.39 9.93 -34.46
N ILE A 373 23.19 8.86 -33.67
CA ILE A 373 23.89 8.67 -32.40
C ILE A 373 25.41 8.61 -32.61
N SER A 374 25.87 7.92 -33.65
CA SER A 374 27.30 7.82 -33.98
C SER A 374 27.89 9.17 -34.38
N LEU A 375 27.15 9.99 -35.13
CA LEU A 375 27.55 11.36 -35.49
C LEU A 375 27.63 12.26 -34.26
N VAL A 376 26.65 12.19 -33.35
CA VAL A 376 26.66 12.96 -32.09
C VAL A 376 27.83 12.53 -31.20
N PHE A 377 28.13 11.24 -31.13
CA PHE A 377 29.27 10.76 -30.36
C PHE A 377 30.60 11.24 -30.96
N ALA A 378 30.73 11.22 -32.29
CA ALA A 378 31.92 11.72 -32.99
C ALA A 378 32.12 13.24 -32.79
N THR A 379 31.05 14.05 -32.82
CA THR A 379 31.14 15.48 -32.56
C THR A 379 31.53 15.78 -31.11
N LEU A 380 31.00 15.03 -30.14
CA LEU A 380 31.38 15.15 -28.72
C LEU A 380 32.86 14.78 -28.49
N GLN A 381 33.36 13.73 -29.15
CA GLN A 381 34.78 13.36 -29.07
C GLN A 381 35.69 14.43 -29.67
N ASN A 382 35.27 15.07 -30.77
CA ASN A 382 36.01 16.18 -31.37
C ASN A 382 36.00 17.44 -30.51
N LEU A 383 34.89 17.76 -29.84
CA LEU A 383 34.80 18.84 -28.86
C LEU A 383 35.73 18.60 -27.67
N LYS A 384 35.77 17.37 -27.16
CA LYS A 384 36.69 16.98 -26.06
C LYS A 384 38.16 17.09 -26.46
N LYS A 385 38.50 16.77 -27.72
CA LYS A 385 39.87 16.95 -28.25
C LYS A 385 40.25 18.42 -28.43
N ARG A 386 39.31 19.29 -28.81
CA ARG A 386 39.58 20.74 -28.94
C ARG A 386 39.83 21.42 -27.59
N ASN A 387 39.12 21.03 -26.54
CA ASN A 387 39.33 21.58 -25.19
C ASN A 387 40.66 21.16 -24.53
N ARG A 388 41.36 20.15 -25.05
CA ARG A 388 42.68 19.74 -24.53
C ARG A 388 43.86 20.50 -25.15
N LYS A 389 43.63 21.36 -26.16
CA LYS A 389 44.70 22.08 -26.86
C LYS A 389 44.94 23.51 -26.37
N THR A 390 44.23 23.98 -25.34
CA THR A 390 44.33 25.36 -24.84
C THR A 390 45.07 25.52 -23.51
N GLU A 391 45.76 24.50 -23.00
CA GLU A 391 46.66 24.66 -21.85
C GLU A 391 48.11 24.78 -22.32
N SER A 392 48.62 26.02 -22.35
CA SER A 392 50.03 26.34 -22.57
C SER A 392 50.85 26.15 -21.27
N PRO A 393 52.11 25.68 -21.33
CA PRO A 393 52.95 25.54 -20.16
C PRO A 393 53.83 26.79 -19.95
N ILE A 394 53.80 27.37 -18.75
CA ILE A 394 54.79 28.35 -18.30
C ILE A 394 55.54 27.78 -17.09
N SER A 395 56.78 27.36 -17.38
CA SER A 395 58.07 27.47 -16.66
C SER A 395 58.07 28.01 -15.21
N LYS A 396 58.99 27.69 -14.29
CA LYS A 396 60.28 26.94 -14.25
C LYS A 396 60.85 27.05 -12.81
N ASN A 397 61.94 26.31 -12.55
CA ASN A 397 63.06 26.58 -11.60
C ASN A 397 62.88 26.13 -10.12
N LEU A 398 63.83 25.51 -9.41
CA LEU A 398 65.28 25.17 -9.58
C LEU A 398 65.61 23.93 -8.69
N GLY A 399 66.63 23.13 -9.05
CA GLY A 399 67.05 21.84 -8.43
C GLY A 399 67.90 21.95 -7.14
N PRO A 400 68.90 21.07 -6.84
CA PRO A 400 69.25 19.76 -7.43
C PRO A 400 69.68 18.63 -6.43
N ASN A 401 69.89 17.42 -6.99
CA ASN A 401 70.92 16.38 -6.65
C ASN A 401 70.59 15.17 -5.70
N PRO A 402 71.37 14.04 -5.72
CA PRO A 402 70.92 12.73 -6.24
C PRO A 402 71.31 11.48 -5.38
N ALA A 403 70.87 10.27 -5.76
CA ALA A 403 71.50 8.94 -5.52
C ALA A 403 70.62 7.83 -6.17
N GLU A 404 71.05 7.17 -7.25
CA GLU A 404 71.70 5.83 -7.33
C GLU A 404 70.84 4.59 -6.92
N ILE A 405 70.31 3.86 -7.95
CA ILE A 405 70.54 2.44 -8.38
C ILE A 405 70.65 1.32 -7.29
N PRO A 406 70.31 0.00 -7.49
CA PRO A 406 69.88 -0.77 -8.69
C PRO A 406 68.68 -1.76 -8.57
N GLN A 407 68.39 -2.34 -9.74
CA GLN A 407 67.56 -3.50 -10.09
C GLN A 407 67.91 -4.87 -9.45
N ALA A 408 66.92 -5.76 -9.38
CA ALA A 408 66.93 -7.23 -9.62
C ALA A 408 65.53 -7.79 -9.25
N LYS A 409 64.95 -8.92 -9.71
CA LYS A 409 65.43 -10.14 -10.38
C LYS A 409 64.22 -10.95 -10.90
N LYS A 410 64.51 -11.83 -11.88
CA LYS A 410 63.68 -12.85 -12.54
C LYS A 410 63.25 -14.04 -11.66
N ARG A 411 62.16 -14.73 -12.06
CA ARG A 411 61.93 -16.21 -12.08
C ARG A 411 60.61 -16.43 -12.84
N GLY A 412 60.42 -17.33 -13.83
CA GLY A 412 61.24 -18.39 -14.39
C GLY A 412 60.50 -19.74 -14.30
N THR A 413 60.06 -20.26 -15.46
CA THR A 413 60.00 -21.70 -15.89
C THR A 413 59.02 -22.64 -15.14
N ALA A 414 58.47 -23.74 -15.67
CA ALA A 414 58.64 -24.58 -16.88
C ALA A 414 57.40 -25.54 -16.96
N SER A 415 56.91 -25.92 -18.16
CA SER A 415 57.13 -27.24 -18.85
C SER A 415 56.18 -28.36 -18.33
N ASP A 416 55.72 -29.39 -19.05
CA ASP A 416 56.08 -30.03 -20.32
C ASP A 416 54.91 -30.86 -20.91
N ASP A 417 55.15 -31.28 -22.15
CA ASP A 417 54.45 -32.15 -23.10
C ASP A 417 53.93 -33.54 -22.67
N ALA A 418 53.01 -34.07 -23.50
CA ALA A 418 53.14 -35.34 -24.26
C ALA A 418 51.96 -36.35 -24.20
N LYS A 419 51.27 -36.48 -25.34
CA LYS A 419 50.90 -37.69 -26.13
C LYS A 419 50.20 -38.93 -25.54
N LEU A 420 49.34 -39.47 -26.42
CA LEU A 420 48.86 -40.86 -26.63
C LEU A 420 47.64 -41.36 -25.84
N ALA A 421 46.54 -41.65 -26.56
CA ALA A 421 46.07 -43.02 -26.85
C ALA A 421 44.64 -43.02 -27.44
N SER A 422 44.43 -43.76 -28.54
CA SER A 422 43.10 -44.31 -28.90
C SER A 422 42.64 -45.31 -27.83
N PRO A 423 41.33 -45.60 -27.68
CA PRO A 423 40.80 -46.80 -28.34
C PRO A 423 39.27 -46.85 -28.62
N ALA A 424 38.93 -47.85 -29.45
CA ALA A 424 37.79 -48.77 -29.38
C ALA A 424 36.34 -48.36 -29.75
N LYS A 425 35.84 -49.10 -30.76
CA LYS A 425 34.44 -49.51 -31.05
C LYS A 425 33.67 -49.94 -29.79
N PRO A 426 32.36 -49.67 -29.75
CA PRO A 426 31.32 -50.73 -29.82
C PRO A 426 30.08 -50.21 -30.59
N ALA A 427 28.95 -50.88 -30.83
CA ALA A 427 28.47 -52.25 -30.98
C ALA A 427 27.04 -52.10 -31.57
N GLU A 428 26.60 -53.05 -32.40
CA GLU A 428 25.23 -53.14 -32.93
C GLU A 428 24.16 -53.22 -31.82
N THR A 429 23.03 -52.54 -32.00
CA THR A 429 21.78 -52.93 -31.32
C THR A 429 20.52 -52.47 -32.09
N LYS A 430 19.91 -53.46 -32.76
CA LYS A 430 18.49 -53.74 -33.03
C LYS A 430 17.47 -52.58 -33.07
N GLU A 431 16.86 -52.42 -34.25
CA GLU A 431 15.62 -51.69 -34.50
C GLU A 431 14.42 -52.39 -33.81
N VAL A 432 13.61 -51.60 -33.09
CA VAL A 432 12.26 -51.97 -32.65
C VAL A 432 11.31 -50.97 -33.29
N THR A 433 10.55 -51.44 -34.26
CA THR A 433 9.42 -50.77 -34.90
C THR A 433 8.27 -50.65 -33.89
N THR A 434 7.72 -49.45 -33.73
CA THR A 434 6.45 -49.24 -33.03
C THR A 434 5.54 -48.42 -33.93
N GLU A 435 4.53 -49.10 -34.48
CA GLU A 435 3.42 -48.52 -35.23
C GLU A 435 2.56 -47.64 -34.32
N VAL A 436 2.29 -46.41 -34.73
CA VAL A 436 1.25 -45.56 -34.13
C VAL A 436 0.11 -45.46 -35.13
N ALA A 437 -0.97 -46.16 -34.81
CA ALA A 437 -2.22 -46.15 -35.55
C ALA A 437 -2.95 -44.81 -35.39
N SER A 438 -3.46 -44.32 -36.52
CA SER A 438 -4.31 -43.14 -36.66
C SER A 438 -5.67 -43.33 -35.96
N ILE A 439 -6.06 -42.37 -35.12
CA ILE A 439 -7.42 -42.27 -34.55
C ILE A 439 -8.25 -41.36 -35.48
N PRO A 440 -9.44 -41.79 -35.96
CA PRO A 440 -10.31 -40.95 -36.77
C PRO A 440 -11.09 -39.94 -35.93
N ILE A 441 -11.30 -38.78 -36.55
CA ILE A 441 -12.10 -37.64 -36.09
C ILE A 441 -13.57 -38.08 -36.03
N LEU A 442 -14.19 -38.03 -34.85
CA LEU A 442 -15.63 -38.25 -34.68
C LEU A 442 -16.38 -36.91 -34.68
N GLU A 443 -17.42 -36.86 -35.50
CA GLU A 443 -18.37 -35.76 -35.66
C GLU A 443 -19.19 -35.51 -34.39
N SER A 444 -19.54 -34.24 -34.17
CA SER A 444 -20.33 -33.76 -33.05
C SER A 444 -21.81 -34.12 -33.20
N PRO A 445 -22.49 -34.68 -32.17
CA PRO A 445 -23.93 -34.85 -32.22
C PRO A 445 -24.66 -33.58 -31.77
N GLU A 446 -25.75 -33.32 -32.48
CA GLU A 446 -26.75 -32.28 -32.23
C GLU A 446 -27.43 -32.48 -30.87
N THR A 447 -27.71 -31.37 -30.20
CA THR A 447 -28.28 -31.34 -28.85
C THR A 447 -29.80 -31.29 -28.94
N GLU A 448 -30.44 -32.44 -28.71
CA GLU A 448 -31.87 -32.54 -28.43
C GLU A 448 -32.17 -32.02 -27.02
N VAL A 449 -33.11 -31.08 -26.93
CA VAL A 449 -33.62 -30.52 -25.66
C VAL A 449 -34.75 -31.44 -25.18
N LEU A 450 -34.46 -32.23 -24.15
CA LEU A 450 -35.46 -32.99 -23.39
C LEU A 450 -35.66 -32.33 -22.01
N ASP A 451 -36.92 -32.07 -21.67
CA ASP A 451 -37.37 -31.63 -20.36
C ASP A 451 -37.05 -32.67 -19.28
N ALA A 452 -36.16 -32.32 -18.35
CA ALA A 452 -35.85 -33.13 -17.18
C ALA A 452 -36.54 -32.56 -15.93
N PRO A 453 -37.20 -33.38 -15.10
CA PRO A 453 -37.78 -32.93 -13.84
C PRO A 453 -36.71 -32.74 -12.77
N ASN A 454 -36.72 -31.57 -12.14
CA ASN A 454 -36.23 -31.19 -10.81
C ASN A 454 -35.36 -32.23 -10.04
N ILE A 455 -34.05 -32.33 -10.37
CA ILE A 455 -33.03 -33.13 -9.64
C ILE A 455 -32.35 -32.31 -8.51
N ILE A 456 -32.76 -31.06 -8.28
CA ILE A 456 -32.05 -30.15 -7.36
C ILE A 456 -32.32 -30.46 -5.88
N GLU A 457 -33.42 -31.13 -5.52
CA GLU A 457 -33.71 -31.43 -4.10
C GLU A 457 -32.92 -32.63 -3.54
N GLU A 458 -32.49 -33.59 -4.37
CA GLU A 458 -31.76 -34.77 -3.89
C GLU A 458 -30.25 -34.52 -3.66
N PHE A 459 -29.70 -33.46 -4.26
CA PHE A 459 -28.30 -33.07 -4.05
C PHE A 459 -28.06 -32.25 -2.77
N ILE A 460 -29.10 -31.63 -2.21
CA ILE A 460 -28.99 -30.85 -0.96
C ILE A 460 -28.89 -31.78 0.27
N ASP A 461 -29.46 -32.99 0.21
CA ASP A 461 -29.36 -33.98 1.27
C ASP A 461 -28.01 -34.71 1.33
N LEU A 462 -27.26 -34.75 0.23
CA LEU A 462 -25.91 -35.34 0.20
C LEU A 462 -24.82 -34.38 0.70
N ALA A 463 -25.05 -33.06 0.66
CA ALA A 463 -24.13 -32.06 1.21
C ALA A 463 -24.25 -31.90 2.75
N SER A 464 -25.25 -32.54 3.38
CA SER A 464 -25.53 -32.42 4.83
C SER A 464 -25.09 -33.64 5.65
N LYS A 465 -24.41 -34.63 5.04
CA LYS A 465 -23.82 -35.75 5.78
C LYS A 465 -22.38 -35.38 6.19
N PRO A 466 -22.11 -35.05 7.47
CA PRO A 466 -20.74 -34.82 7.93
C PRO A 466 -19.92 -36.08 7.67
N SER A 467 -18.75 -35.92 7.05
CA SER A 467 -17.81 -37.02 6.82
C SER A 467 -17.55 -37.74 8.14
N GLU A 468 -17.59 -39.08 8.17
CA GLU A 468 -17.41 -39.86 9.39
C GLU A 468 -16.06 -39.59 10.10
N ASP A 469 -15.09 -39.01 9.41
CA ASP A 469 -13.80 -38.58 9.96
C ASP A 469 -13.86 -37.33 10.86
N GLU A 470 -14.96 -36.55 10.86
CA GLU A 470 -15.14 -35.43 11.80
C GLU A 470 -15.59 -35.88 13.21
N LYS A 471 -16.03 -37.13 13.39
CA LYS A 471 -16.57 -37.62 14.68
C LYS A 471 -15.53 -37.93 15.76
N LYS A 472 -14.23 -37.67 15.52
CA LYS A 472 -13.16 -37.92 16.51
C LYS A 472 -12.52 -36.67 17.11
N PHE A 473 -12.96 -35.46 16.76
CA PHE A 473 -12.48 -34.28 17.47
C PHE A 473 -13.26 -34.10 18.77
N PRO A 474 -12.60 -34.12 19.95
CA PRO A 474 -13.28 -33.86 21.19
C PRO A 474 -13.96 -32.48 21.12
N PRO A 475 -15.20 -32.32 21.63
CA PRO A 475 -15.92 -31.06 21.57
C PRO A 475 -15.07 -29.95 22.17
N ILE A 476 -14.88 -28.86 21.41
CA ILE A 476 -14.10 -27.69 21.83
C ILE A 476 -14.78 -27.12 23.07
N LYS A 477 -14.15 -27.27 24.24
CA LYS A 477 -14.69 -26.73 25.49
C LYS A 477 -14.83 -25.21 25.35
N PRO A 478 -16.01 -24.64 25.64
CA PRO A 478 -16.21 -23.19 25.57
C PRO A 478 -15.21 -22.48 26.51
N ARG A 479 -14.61 -21.39 26.02
CA ARG A 479 -13.64 -20.61 26.78
C ARG A 479 -14.33 -19.99 28.00
N THR A 480 -13.78 -20.22 29.19
CA THR A 480 -14.25 -19.57 30.43
C THR A 480 -13.60 -18.20 30.65
N THR A 481 -12.59 -17.84 29.85
CA THR A 481 -11.81 -16.59 30.00
C THR A 481 -11.80 -15.81 28.69
N THR A 482 -11.81 -14.47 28.79
CA THR A 482 -11.69 -13.55 27.67
C THR A 482 -10.42 -13.87 26.87
N PRO A 483 -10.48 -14.03 25.54
CA PRO A 483 -9.30 -14.32 24.73
C PRO A 483 -8.23 -13.24 24.92
N PHE A 484 -6.96 -13.66 25.05
CA PHE A 484 -5.81 -12.76 25.04
C PHE A 484 -4.66 -13.37 24.26
N VAL A 485 -3.88 -12.50 23.64
CA VAL A 485 -2.61 -12.83 23.00
C VAL A 485 -1.59 -11.75 23.39
N LYS A 486 -0.35 -12.14 23.66
CA LYS A 486 0.78 -11.25 23.97
C LYS A 486 2.00 -11.71 23.16
N ILE A 487 2.63 -10.78 22.46
CA ILE A 487 3.83 -11.05 21.68
C ILE A 487 5.04 -10.76 22.56
N LYS A 488 5.95 -11.73 22.72
CA LYS A 488 7.20 -11.58 23.49
C LYS A 488 8.41 -11.81 22.59
N PRO A 489 9.35 -10.86 22.47
CA PRO A 489 10.63 -11.11 21.83
C PRO A 489 11.46 -12.05 22.72
N VAL A 490 11.97 -13.15 22.17
CA VAL A 490 12.84 -14.08 22.90
C VAL A 490 14.31 -13.76 22.61
N GLU A 491 14.65 -13.62 21.33
CA GLU A 491 16.00 -13.32 20.87
C GLU A 491 15.87 -12.56 19.54
N LEU A 492 16.18 -11.26 19.49
CA LEU A 492 16.02 -10.46 18.26
C LEU A 492 17.34 -10.22 17.50
N ASN A 493 18.46 -10.27 18.22
CA ASN A 493 19.80 -9.96 17.70
C ASN A 493 20.63 -11.23 17.38
N GLY A 494 20.05 -12.41 17.58
CA GLY A 494 20.71 -13.70 17.38
C GLY A 494 20.74 -14.15 15.91
N LYS A 495 21.41 -15.28 15.64
CA LYS A 495 21.42 -15.93 14.31
C LYS A 495 20.05 -16.45 13.88
N SER A 496 19.14 -16.64 14.85
CA SER A 496 17.81 -17.18 14.67
C SER A 496 16.81 -16.34 15.48
N PRO A 497 16.43 -15.15 14.98
CA PRO A 497 15.54 -14.26 15.70
C PRO A 497 14.18 -14.92 15.96
N LYS A 498 13.70 -14.92 17.20
CA LYS A 498 12.49 -15.65 17.63
C LYS A 498 11.48 -14.76 18.36
N LEU A 499 10.22 -15.02 18.07
CA LEU A 499 9.07 -14.48 18.80
C LEU A 499 8.31 -15.60 19.47
N ARG A 500 7.80 -15.33 20.68
CA ARG A 500 6.91 -16.22 21.42
C ARG A 500 5.56 -15.55 21.59
N PHE A 501 4.48 -16.28 21.30
CA PHE A 501 3.11 -15.80 21.47
C PHE A 501 2.49 -16.41 22.73
N SER A 502 2.46 -15.66 23.82
CA SER A 502 1.78 -16.07 25.05
C SER A 502 0.29 -15.77 24.95
N SER A 503 -0.57 -16.78 25.02
CA SER A 503 -2.02 -16.63 24.90
C SER A 503 -2.79 -17.55 25.85
N ASN A 504 -4.12 -17.40 25.92
CA ASN A 504 -5.04 -18.42 26.45
C ASN A 504 -5.74 -19.21 25.35
N ALA A 505 -5.16 -19.30 24.15
CA ALA A 505 -5.71 -20.13 23.09
C ALA A 505 -5.82 -21.59 23.57
N ASN A 506 -6.91 -22.28 23.22
CA ASN A 506 -7.04 -23.71 23.47
C ASN A 506 -6.02 -24.48 22.61
N GLU A 507 -5.74 -25.74 22.96
CA GLU A 507 -4.91 -26.60 22.12
C GLU A 507 -5.53 -26.74 20.71
N GLY A 508 -4.71 -26.60 19.68
CA GLY A 508 -5.15 -26.63 18.28
C GLY A 508 -5.69 -25.30 17.75
N GLU A 509 -5.97 -24.33 18.63
CA GLU A 509 -6.51 -23.05 18.22
C GLU A 509 -5.47 -22.19 17.49
N VAL A 510 -5.95 -21.45 16.49
CA VAL A 510 -5.11 -20.72 15.54
C VAL A 510 -4.92 -19.27 15.99
N ILE A 511 -3.66 -18.88 16.16
CA ILE A 511 -3.26 -17.48 16.33
C ILE A 511 -2.88 -16.96 14.94
N LYS A 512 -3.60 -15.94 14.46
CA LYS A 512 -3.22 -15.22 13.23
C LYS A 512 -2.20 -14.16 13.59
N PHE A 513 -1.15 -13.98 12.79
CA PHE A 513 -0.22 -12.88 13.00
C PHE A 513 0.23 -12.29 11.67
N SER A 514 0.51 -10.99 11.67
CA SER A 514 1.10 -10.26 10.55
C SER A 514 2.39 -9.59 11.00
N ILE A 515 3.40 -9.63 10.15
CA ILE A 515 4.65 -8.89 10.33
C ILE A 515 4.74 -7.89 9.19
N ARG A 516 4.84 -6.61 9.56
CA ARG A 516 4.98 -5.50 8.63
C ARG A 516 6.30 -4.81 8.91
N GLY A 517 7.09 -4.53 7.90
CA GLY A 517 8.26 -3.68 8.05
C GLY A 517 8.09 -2.39 7.28
N MET A 518 8.61 -1.30 7.86
CA MET A 518 8.44 0.04 7.31
C MET A 518 9.36 0.24 6.10
N THR A 519 8.86 0.94 5.08
CA THR A 519 9.63 1.19 3.87
C THR A 519 10.86 2.04 4.17
N GLY A 520 12.02 1.58 3.71
CA GLY A 520 13.30 2.24 3.98
C GLY A 520 13.84 2.02 5.39
N GLU A 521 13.23 1.15 6.18
CA GLU A 521 13.72 0.74 7.51
C GLU A 521 14.13 -0.73 7.58
N ILE A 522 14.02 -1.45 6.45
CA ILE A 522 14.41 -2.84 6.30
C ILE A 522 15.47 -2.89 5.22
N LEU A 523 16.49 -3.72 5.39
CA LEU A 523 17.48 -3.95 4.33
C LEU A 523 16.97 -4.92 3.26
N ASP A 524 17.45 -4.73 2.04
CA ASP A 524 17.22 -5.54 0.84
C ASP A 524 15.80 -5.55 0.27
N LYS A 525 14.78 -5.14 1.05
CA LYS A 525 13.37 -5.14 0.61
C LYS A 525 12.71 -3.77 0.81
N PRO A 526 12.07 -3.19 -0.22
CA PRO A 526 11.43 -1.89 -0.10
C PRO A 526 10.20 -1.93 0.80
N SER A 527 9.52 -3.07 0.91
CA SER A 527 8.51 -3.29 1.94
C SER A 527 8.56 -4.74 2.40
N PHE A 528 7.99 -5.02 3.56
CA PHE A 528 7.81 -6.38 4.02
C PHE A 528 6.44 -6.53 4.64
N LYS A 529 5.66 -7.48 4.13
CA LYS A 529 4.39 -7.89 4.70
C LYS A 529 4.26 -9.39 4.57
N ILE A 530 4.01 -10.05 5.69
CA ILE A 530 3.70 -11.47 5.72
C ILE A 530 2.59 -11.72 6.73
N GLU A 531 1.63 -12.54 6.35
CA GLU A 531 0.53 -12.99 7.19
C GLU A 531 0.64 -14.50 7.34
N ARG A 532 0.60 -14.98 8.58
CA ARG A 532 0.77 -16.38 8.93
C ARG A 532 -0.15 -16.75 10.07
N THR A 533 -0.31 -18.04 10.23
CA THR A 533 -1.06 -18.64 11.32
C THR A 533 -0.17 -19.59 12.08
N VAL A 534 -0.33 -19.66 13.40
CA VAL A 534 0.36 -20.62 14.25
C VAL A 534 -0.64 -21.29 15.18
N LYS A 535 -0.63 -22.61 15.22
CA LYS A 535 -1.48 -23.41 16.11
C LYS A 535 -0.82 -23.56 17.48
N ARG A 536 -1.57 -23.38 18.57
CA ARG A 536 -1.06 -23.67 19.90
C ARG A 536 -0.95 -25.18 20.11
N ARG A 537 0.22 -25.64 20.60
CA ARG A 537 0.44 -27.03 21.03
C ARG A 537 0.28 -27.14 22.56
N ARG A 538 -0.05 -28.33 23.07
CA ARG A 538 -0.20 -28.56 24.52
C ARG A 538 1.03 -28.09 25.31
N GLY A 539 0.80 -27.26 26.32
CA GLY A 539 1.81 -26.87 27.33
C GLY A 539 2.94 -25.94 26.85
N LYS A 540 3.05 -25.60 25.57
CA LYS A 540 4.10 -24.71 25.06
C LYS A 540 3.52 -23.56 24.24
N ASP A 541 3.90 -22.34 24.60
CA ASP A 541 3.59 -21.15 23.80
C ASP A 541 4.26 -21.28 22.42
N PRO A 542 3.55 -21.02 21.32
CA PRO A 542 4.13 -21.14 19.99
C PRO A 542 5.27 -20.13 19.80
N GLU A 543 6.36 -20.64 19.21
CA GLU A 543 7.54 -19.85 18.85
C GLU A 543 7.67 -19.81 17.34
N VAL A 544 7.98 -18.63 16.80
CA VAL A 544 8.17 -18.40 15.37
C VAL A 544 9.56 -17.84 15.15
N ASN A 545 10.34 -18.50 14.30
CA ASN A 545 11.63 -18.01 13.85
C ASN A 545 11.43 -17.04 12.68
N LEU A 546 11.83 -15.79 12.87
CA LEU A 546 11.66 -14.72 11.90
C LEU A 546 12.52 -14.94 10.65
N ARG A 547 13.66 -15.63 10.78
CA ARG A 547 14.52 -15.94 9.64
C ARG A 547 13.85 -16.86 8.63
N ASP A 548 13.08 -17.83 9.12
CA ASP A 548 12.36 -18.80 8.28
C ASP A 548 11.20 -18.13 7.51
N LEU A 549 10.76 -16.95 7.98
CA LEU A 549 9.79 -16.10 7.30
C LEU A 549 10.43 -15.13 6.29
N GLY A 550 11.75 -15.16 6.13
CA GLY A 550 12.47 -14.26 5.23
C GLY A 550 12.55 -12.81 5.73
N VAL A 551 12.44 -12.61 7.06
CA VAL A 551 12.66 -11.31 7.71
C VAL A 551 14.15 -11.00 7.67
N THR A 552 14.50 -9.88 7.05
CA THR A 552 15.86 -9.33 7.00
C THR A 552 16.09 -8.34 8.15
N ALA A 553 17.31 -7.80 8.27
CA ALA A 553 17.59 -6.83 9.32
C ALA A 553 16.79 -5.54 9.10
N GLY A 554 16.12 -5.04 10.14
CA GLY A 554 15.20 -3.92 9.99
C GLY A 554 14.30 -3.64 11.18
N TYR A 555 13.47 -2.62 11.05
CA TYR A 555 12.39 -2.31 11.98
C TYR A 555 11.05 -2.89 11.50
N PHE A 556 10.33 -3.53 12.42
CA PHE A 556 9.08 -4.22 12.14
C PHE A 556 8.01 -3.91 13.18
N THR A 557 6.76 -3.95 12.73
CA THR A 557 5.54 -3.96 13.53
C THR A 557 4.90 -5.34 13.40
N ILE A 558 4.51 -5.92 14.53
CA ILE A 558 3.92 -7.26 14.57
C ILE A 558 2.56 -7.19 15.22
N GLU A 559 1.54 -7.67 14.51
CA GLU A 559 0.18 -7.77 15.02
C GLU A 559 -0.18 -9.24 15.15
N ALA A 560 -0.73 -9.63 16.28
CA ALA A 560 -1.27 -10.96 16.51
C ALA A 560 -2.74 -10.86 16.92
N GLU A 561 -3.56 -11.76 16.41
CA GLU A 561 -5.00 -11.84 16.66
C GLU A 561 -5.40 -13.26 17.06
N LEU A 562 -6.21 -13.36 18.11
CA LEU A 562 -6.79 -14.59 18.61
C LEU A 562 -8.24 -14.34 19.01
N ALA A 563 -9.20 -14.94 18.29
CA ALA A 563 -10.64 -14.81 18.58
C ALA A 563 -11.08 -13.35 18.82
N GLY A 564 -10.62 -12.43 17.96
CA GLY A 564 -10.89 -10.98 18.06
C GLY A 564 -9.98 -10.21 19.02
N ALA A 565 -9.29 -10.87 19.95
CA ALA A 565 -8.31 -10.21 20.81
C ALA A 565 -7.03 -9.91 20.02
N LYS A 566 -6.60 -8.64 20.02
CA LYS A 566 -5.43 -8.17 19.27
C LYS A 566 -4.29 -7.76 20.19
N SER A 567 -3.06 -7.99 19.73
CA SER A 567 -1.83 -7.51 20.35
C SER A 567 -0.92 -6.96 19.28
N ILE A 568 -0.38 -5.76 19.52
CA ILE A 568 0.55 -5.09 18.61
C ILE A 568 1.86 -4.91 19.35
N LEU A 569 2.94 -5.36 18.73
CA LEU A 569 4.31 -5.11 19.14
C LEU A 569 4.95 -4.23 18.08
N ASP A 570 5.01 -2.93 18.36
CA ASP A 570 5.45 -1.92 17.40
C ASP A 570 6.95 -1.63 17.48
N HIS A 571 7.53 -1.24 16.35
CA HIS A 571 8.91 -0.76 16.21
C HIS A 571 9.99 -1.69 16.80
N ILE A 572 9.91 -3.00 16.53
CA ILE A 572 10.95 -3.94 16.93
C ILE A 572 12.10 -3.96 15.93
N PHE A 573 13.32 -3.93 16.44
CA PHE A 573 14.51 -4.10 15.63
C PHE A 573 14.90 -5.59 15.55
N VAL A 574 15.09 -6.11 14.34
CA VAL A 574 15.58 -7.47 14.08
C VAL A 574 16.96 -7.37 13.43
N GLY A 575 17.96 -8.09 13.95
CA GLY A 575 19.32 -8.14 13.39
C GLY A 575 20.41 -7.52 14.28
N SER A 576 21.56 -7.20 13.70
CA SER A 576 22.67 -6.54 14.42
C SER A 576 22.62 -5.03 14.21
N LYS A 577 22.64 -4.25 15.29
CA LYS A 577 22.70 -2.78 15.20
C LYS A 577 24.04 -2.27 14.66
N LYS A 578 25.11 -3.07 14.75
CA LYS A 578 26.44 -2.68 14.29
C LYS A 578 26.41 -2.43 12.78
N ASN A 579 26.70 -1.20 12.36
CA ASN A 579 26.67 -0.71 10.97
C ASN A 579 25.28 -0.64 10.31
N PHE A 580 24.20 -1.00 11.01
CA PHE A 580 22.85 -1.00 10.44
C PHE A 580 22.43 0.40 9.98
N GLU A 581 22.69 1.43 10.79
CA GLU A 581 22.34 2.81 10.45
C GLU A 581 23.02 3.30 9.17
N GLY A 582 24.28 2.91 8.95
CA GLY A 582 25.02 3.24 7.73
C GLY A 582 24.44 2.53 6.51
N GLN A 583 24.10 1.24 6.64
CA GLN A 583 23.48 0.46 5.58
C GLN A 583 22.09 0.99 5.23
N VAL A 584 21.25 1.28 6.23
CA VAL A 584 19.92 1.86 6.04
C VAL A 584 19.99 3.23 5.38
N ARG A 585 20.97 4.07 5.74
CA ARG A 585 21.13 5.38 5.08
C ARG A 585 21.37 5.25 3.58
N ASN A 586 22.19 4.29 3.16
CA ASN A 586 22.43 4.03 1.74
C ASN A 586 21.19 3.42 1.08
N TYR A 587 20.58 2.44 1.74
CA TYR A 587 19.39 1.77 1.25
C TYR A 587 18.19 2.72 1.06
N ARG A 588 17.98 3.66 1.99
CA ARG A 588 16.94 4.69 1.90
C ARG A 588 17.05 5.51 0.61
N LYS A 589 18.26 5.79 0.12
CA LYS A 589 18.45 6.51 -1.15
C LYS A 589 17.98 5.69 -2.35
N GLU A 590 18.30 4.40 -2.37
CA GLU A 590 17.89 3.47 -3.43
C GLU A 590 16.38 3.25 -3.42
N VAL A 591 15.80 3.02 -2.23
CA VAL A 591 14.36 2.86 -2.04
C VAL A 591 13.60 4.12 -2.41
N ALA A 592 14.11 5.31 -2.07
CA ALA A 592 13.46 6.57 -2.43
C ALA A 592 13.31 6.71 -3.95
N TYR A 593 14.34 6.36 -4.72
CA TYR A 593 14.24 6.36 -6.19
C TYR A 593 13.16 5.38 -6.67
N ARG A 594 13.15 4.16 -6.15
CA ARG A 594 12.14 3.14 -6.48
C ARG A 594 10.72 3.58 -6.13
N GLN A 595 10.52 4.14 -4.93
CA GLN A 595 9.23 4.67 -4.47
C GLN A 595 8.70 5.74 -5.42
N GLN A 596 9.55 6.70 -5.83
CA GLN A 596 9.14 7.76 -6.74
C GLN A 596 8.74 7.23 -8.12
N TRP A 597 9.45 6.22 -8.61
CA TRP A 597 9.09 5.56 -9.86
C TRP A 597 7.79 4.76 -9.73
N GLU A 598 7.63 3.93 -8.70
CA GLU A 598 6.40 3.15 -8.47
C GLU A 598 5.18 4.05 -8.31
N LYS A 599 5.31 5.13 -7.54
CA LYS A 599 4.28 6.17 -7.39
C LYS A 599 3.82 6.70 -8.74
N LYS A 600 4.74 7.17 -9.59
CA LYS A 600 4.39 7.75 -10.90
C LYS A 600 3.66 6.73 -11.77
N THR A 601 4.13 5.49 -11.74
CA THR A 601 3.54 4.39 -12.50
C THR A 601 2.13 4.06 -11.98
N LEU A 602 1.94 3.96 -10.67
CA LEU A 602 0.65 3.72 -10.02
C LEU A 602 -0.36 4.82 -10.35
N VAL A 603 0.02 6.09 -10.23
CA VAL A 603 -0.85 7.23 -10.56
C VAL A 603 -1.32 7.16 -12.01
N ARG A 604 -0.39 6.93 -12.95
CA ARG A 604 -0.72 6.81 -14.37
C ARG A 604 -1.70 5.66 -14.63
N ILE A 605 -1.38 4.45 -14.16
CA ILE A 605 -2.22 3.27 -14.44
C ILE A 605 -3.59 3.41 -13.76
N ALA A 606 -3.64 3.93 -12.53
CA ALA A 606 -4.91 4.14 -11.85
C ALA A 606 -5.79 5.18 -12.55
N SER A 607 -5.19 6.24 -13.09
CA SER A 607 -5.90 7.20 -13.96
C SER A 607 -6.41 6.52 -15.23
N ASP A 608 -5.54 5.81 -15.95
CA ASP A 608 -5.91 5.11 -17.20
C ASP A 608 -7.07 4.12 -16.96
N ILE A 609 -7.03 3.36 -15.85
CA ILE A 609 -8.11 2.42 -15.49
C ILE A 609 -9.39 3.17 -15.13
N SER A 610 -9.32 4.26 -14.38
CA SER A 610 -10.49 5.09 -14.06
C SER A 610 -11.15 5.66 -15.32
N ASP A 611 -10.36 6.22 -16.23
CA ASP A 611 -10.85 6.77 -17.50
C ASP A 611 -11.48 5.68 -18.39
N LEU A 612 -10.83 4.52 -18.52
CA LEU A 612 -11.36 3.38 -19.28
C LEU A 612 -12.64 2.80 -18.65
N THR A 613 -12.76 2.84 -17.32
CA THR A 613 -13.97 2.42 -16.61
C THR A 613 -15.12 3.39 -16.89
N LYS A 614 -14.86 4.69 -16.83
CA LYS A 614 -15.87 5.70 -17.17
C LYS A 614 -16.35 5.55 -18.61
N GLU A 615 -15.41 5.40 -19.55
CA GLU A 615 -15.71 5.30 -20.97
C GLU A 615 -16.59 4.10 -21.33
N ILE A 616 -16.33 2.91 -20.78
CA ILE A 616 -17.17 1.74 -21.07
C ILE A 616 -18.58 1.87 -20.51
N PHE A 617 -18.73 2.51 -19.35
CA PHE A 617 -20.04 2.78 -18.76
C PHE A 617 -20.82 3.80 -19.61
N GLU A 618 -20.17 4.87 -20.06
CA GLU A 618 -20.80 5.87 -20.95
C GLU A 618 -21.22 5.24 -22.28
N LYS A 619 -20.32 4.50 -22.94
CA LYS A 619 -20.61 3.89 -24.24
C LYS A 619 -21.64 2.80 -24.21
N TYR A 620 -21.75 2.07 -23.10
CA TYR A 620 -22.82 1.09 -22.92
C TYR A 620 -24.21 1.73 -22.89
N MET A 621 -24.31 2.95 -22.34
CA MET A 621 -25.56 3.71 -22.29
C MET A 621 -25.85 4.46 -23.58
N GLU A 622 -24.82 4.90 -24.32
CA GLU A 622 -24.96 5.71 -25.53
C GLU A 622 -25.20 4.90 -26.82
N LEU A 623 -24.51 3.77 -26.99
CA LEU A 623 -24.53 3.05 -28.27
C LEU A 623 -25.75 2.15 -28.34
N ASP A 624 -26.54 2.24 -29.41
CA ASP A 624 -27.69 1.34 -29.67
C ASP A 624 -27.37 0.15 -30.60
N SER A 625 -26.33 0.29 -31.42
CA SER A 625 -25.95 -0.70 -32.41
C SER A 625 -25.03 -1.78 -31.86
N SER A 626 -25.41 -3.06 -32.03
CA SER A 626 -24.58 -4.23 -31.71
C SER A 626 -23.22 -4.20 -32.42
N LYS A 627 -23.19 -3.75 -33.67
CA LYS A 627 -21.96 -3.65 -34.44
C LYS A 627 -21.01 -2.59 -33.88
N GLU A 628 -21.53 -1.40 -33.60
CA GLU A 628 -20.74 -0.30 -33.04
C GLU A 628 -20.18 -0.64 -31.66
N TRP A 629 -21.00 -1.30 -30.83
CA TRP A 629 -20.57 -1.80 -29.54
C TRP A 629 -19.47 -2.85 -29.64
N GLN A 630 -19.57 -3.83 -30.55
CA GLN A 630 -18.50 -4.82 -30.74
C GLN A 630 -17.18 -4.17 -31.18
N GLU A 631 -17.25 -3.22 -32.11
CA GLU A 631 -16.07 -2.46 -32.56
C GLU A 631 -15.44 -1.70 -31.39
N PHE A 632 -16.25 -0.94 -30.64
CA PHE A 632 -15.82 -0.24 -29.43
C PHE A 632 -15.22 -1.17 -28.37
N PHE A 633 -15.94 -2.23 -28.00
CA PHE A 633 -15.56 -3.17 -26.95
C PHE A 633 -14.23 -3.87 -27.28
N SER A 634 -14.02 -4.22 -28.56
CA SER A 634 -12.76 -4.81 -29.00
C SER A 634 -11.57 -3.87 -28.85
N ASP A 635 -11.75 -2.58 -29.15
CA ASP A 635 -10.74 -1.54 -28.98
C ASP A 635 -10.49 -1.24 -27.49
N TRP A 636 -11.56 -1.07 -26.71
CA TRP A 636 -11.50 -0.87 -25.28
C TRP A 636 -10.73 -2.01 -24.59
N ARG A 637 -11.02 -3.28 -24.93
CA ARG A 637 -10.32 -4.45 -24.39
C ARG A 637 -8.83 -4.43 -24.72
N ARG A 638 -8.47 -3.95 -25.92
CA ARG A 638 -7.06 -3.76 -26.32
C ARG A 638 -6.39 -2.67 -25.48
N ARG A 639 -7.07 -1.54 -25.20
CA ARG A 639 -6.54 -0.45 -24.37
C ARG A 639 -6.40 -0.85 -22.90
N VAL A 640 -7.36 -1.58 -22.33
CA VAL A 640 -7.26 -2.15 -20.97
C VAL A 640 -6.12 -3.15 -20.84
N LYS A 641 -5.81 -3.92 -21.89
CA LYS A 641 -4.60 -4.76 -21.94
C LYS A 641 -3.32 -3.94 -22.10
N GLY A 642 -3.39 -2.80 -22.79
CA GLY A 642 -2.27 -1.86 -22.94
C GLY A 642 -1.92 -1.11 -21.64
N ALA A 643 -2.91 -0.84 -20.80
CA ALA A 643 -2.74 -0.26 -19.46
C ALA A 643 -2.01 -1.22 -18.49
N ASP A 644 -1.86 -2.50 -18.84
CA ASP A 644 -1.08 -3.45 -18.05
C ASP A 644 0.42 -3.15 -18.14
N SER A 645 0.95 -2.60 -17.06
CA SER A 645 2.39 -2.58 -16.85
C SER A 645 2.92 -3.99 -16.57
N GLY A 646 4.21 -4.21 -16.83
CA GLY A 646 4.86 -5.47 -16.48
C GLY A 646 4.72 -5.79 -14.99
N GLU A 647 4.79 -4.75 -14.17
CA GLU A 647 4.72 -4.78 -12.71
C GLU A 647 3.36 -5.24 -12.19
N MET A 648 2.27 -4.71 -12.75
CA MET A 648 0.92 -5.12 -12.35
C MET A 648 0.65 -6.60 -12.69
N ARG A 649 1.27 -7.10 -13.76
CA ARG A 649 1.18 -8.53 -14.12
C ARG A 649 2.07 -9.40 -13.24
N SER A 650 3.26 -8.92 -12.90
CA SER A 650 4.23 -9.68 -12.11
C SER A 650 3.95 -9.67 -10.63
N ILE A 651 3.23 -8.68 -10.08
CA ILE A 651 2.95 -8.63 -8.65
C ILE A 651 2.06 -9.81 -8.22
N SER A 652 2.48 -10.49 -7.18
CA SER A 652 1.82 -11.62 -6.54
C SER A 652 2.12 -11.59 -5.05
N LEU A 653 1.40 -12.38 -4.26
CA LEU A 653 1.69 -12.53 -2.83
C LEU A 653 3.13 -13.01 -2.55
N ARG A 654 3.78 -13.70 -3.51
CA ARG A 654 5.14 -14.23 -3.34
C ARG A 654 6.22 -13.16 -3.46
N ASN A 655 6.01 -12.17 -4.33
CA ASN A 655 6.96 -11.09 -4.60
C ASN A 655 6.44 -9.70 -4.18
N GLN A 656 5.35 -9.62 -3.41
CA GLN A 656 4.82 -8.35 -2.91
C GLN A 656 5.88 -7.52 -2.16
N ASN A 657 6.80 -8.19 -1.47
CA ASN A 657 7.90 -7.54 -0.74
C ASN A 657 8.95 -6.89 -1.65
N GLU A 658 8.89 -7.13 -2.96
CA GLU A 658 9.72 -6.42 -3.93
C GLU A 658 9.16 -5.04 -4.25
N TYR A 659 7.91 -4.73 -3.91
CA TYR A 659 7.29 -3.44 -4.23
C TYR A 659 7.31 -2.53 -3.00
N ALA A 660 7.40 -1.22 -3.21
CA ALA A 660 7.26 -0.26 -2.11
C ALA A 660 5.79 -0.10 -1.68
N TYR A 661 4.85 -0.24 -2.63
CA TYR A 661 3.41 -0.09 -2.39
C TYR A 661 2.61 -1.34 -2.83
N PRO A 662 2.90 -2.53 -2.28
CA PRO A 662 2.31 -3.78 -2.75
C PRO A 662 0.79 -3.80 -2.68
N ASP A 663 0.21 -3.28 -1.59
CA ASP A 663 -1.23 -3.29 -1.38
C ASP A 663 -1.95 -2.51 -2.51
N VAL A 664 -1.42 -1.35 -2.92
CA VAL A 664 -2.04 -0.53 -3.98
C VAL A 664 -1.93 -1.22 -5.34
N TRP A 665 -0.82 -1.90 -5.62
CA TRP A 665 -0.66 -2.69 -6.84
C TRP A 665 -1.62 -3.89 -6.89
N ILE A 666 -1.81 -4.59 -5.76
CA ILE A 666 -2.76 -5.71 -5.65
C ILE A 666 -4.20 -5.21 -5.83
N ASP A 667 -4.56 -4.10 -5.18
CA ASP A 667 -5.87 -3.48 -5.29
C ASP A 667 -6.16 -3.07 -6.75
N LEU A 668 -5.18 -2.48 -7.43
CA LEU A 668 -5.27 -2.07 -8.84
C LEU A 668 -5.47 -3.26 -9.78
N ARG A 669 -4.71 -4.35 -9.55
CA ARG A 669 -4.86 -5.60 -10.31
C ARG A 669 -6.25 -6.21 -10.10
N SER A 670 -6.72 -6.27 -8.86
CA SER A 670 -8.03 -6.83 -8.50
C SER A 670 -9.17 -6.00 -9.09
N LEU A 671 -9.11 -4.68 -8.94
CA LEU A 671 -10.08 -3.74 -9.53
C LEU A 671 -10.16 -3.93 -11.05
N ARG A 672 -9.02 -3.98 -11.73
CA ARG A 672 -8.98 -4.22 -13.17
C ARG A 672 -9.67 -5.54 -13.56
N GLN A 673 -9.39 -6.63 -12.85
CA GLN A 673 -10.00 -7.93 -13.13
C GLN A 673 -11.53 -7.85 -13.00
N ARG A 674 -12.03 -7.16 -11.98
CA ARG A 674 -13.47 -6.94 -11.78
C ARG A 674 -14.08 -6.08 -12.88
N ILE A 675 -13.42 -5.00 -13.30
CA ILE A 675 -13.87 -4.16 -14.42
C ILE A 675 -13.94 -4.97 -15.73
N VAL A 676 -12.94 -5.81 -16.00
CA VAL A 676 -12.94 -6.66 -17.20
C VAL A 676 -14.08 -7.69 -17.14
N SER A 677 -14.33 -8.30 -15.98
CA SER A 677 -15.46 -9.23 -15.80
C SER A 677 -16.80 -8.54 -16.04
N GLU A 678 -17.04 -7.40 -15.39
CA GLU A 678 -18.27 -6.60 -15.57
C GLU A 678 -18.44 -6.20 -17.04
N ALA A 679 -17.37 -5.76 -17.69
CA ALA A 679 -17.38 -5.39 -19.09
C ALA A 679 -17.74 -6.58 -20.02
N GLU A 680 -17.27 -7.79 -19.70
CA GLU A 680 -17.61 -9.01 -20.44
C GLU A 680 -19.08 -9.41 -20.21
N GLU A 681 -19.61 -9.20 -19.01
CA GLU A 681 -21.04 -9.38 -18.70
C GLU A 681 -21.90 -8.36 -19.46
N MET A 682 -21.53 -7.08 -19.44
CA MET A 682 -22.18 -6.02 -20.22
C MET A 682 -22.17 -6.35 -21.71
N ASN A 683 -21.04 -6.81 -22.24
CA ASN A 683 -20.94 -7.22 -23.63
C ASN A 683 -21.88 -8.39 -23.97
N SER A 684 -21.98 -9.37 -23.08
CA SER A 684 -22.88 -10.52 -23.25
C SER A 684 -24.35 -10.10 -23.19
N ALA A 685 -24.72 -9.22 -22.26
CA ALA A 685 -26.06 -8.65 -22.13
C ALA A 685 -26.44 -7.80 -23.36
N PHE A 686 -25.50 -7.02 -23.88
CA PHE A 686 -25.67 -6.20 -25.07
C PHE A 686 -25.95 -7.07 -26.31
N LEU A 687 -25.15 -8.13 -26.51
CA LEU A 687 -25.33 -9.07 -27.61
C LEU A 687 -26.65 -9.84 -27.52
N ALA A 688 -27.09 -10.18 -26.31
CA ALA A 688 -28.38 -10.83 -26.07
C ALA A 688 -29.58 -9.88 -26.23
N SER A 689 -29.36 -8.60 -26.55
CA SER A 689 -30.40 -7.55 -26.56
C SER A 689 -31.14 -7.40 -25.21
N ARG A 690 -30.51 -7.78 -24.09
CA ARG A 690 -31.07 -7.75 -22.73
C ARG A 690 -30.59 -6.55 -21.91
N ARG A 691 -30.49 -5.36 -22.53
CA ARG A 691 -29.94 -4.16 -21.86
C ARG A 691 -30.68 -3.76 -20.58
N THR A 692 -31.97 -4.01 -20.53
CA THR A 692 -32.83 -3.60 -19.40
C THR A 692 -32.54 -4.36 -18.11
N ALA A 693 -31.83 -5.49 -18.15
CA ALA A 693 -31.62 -6.34 -16.98
C ALA A 693 -30.29 -6.10 -16.24
N SER A 694 -29.27 -5.54 -16.88
CA SER A 694 -27.94 -5.33 -16.28
C SER A 694 -27.63 -3.83 -16.17
N SER A 695 -28.05 -3.19 -15.09
CA SER A 695 -27.57 -1.86 -14.78
C SER A 695 -26.07 -1.92 -14.47
N PRO A 696 -25.22 -1.10 -15.12
CA PRO A 696 -23.79 -1.10 -14.86
C PRO A 696 -23.50 -0.89 -13.37
N ASN A 697 -22.60 -1.69 -12.80
CA ASN A 697 -22.25 -1.57 -11.38
C ASN A 697 -21.48 -0.27 -11.08
N ARG A 698 -22.22 0.83 -10.80
CA ARG A 698 -21.65 2.15 -10.51
C ARG A 698 -20.63 2.16 -9.37
N LYS A 699 -20.66 1.17 -8.46
CA LYS A 699 -19.67 1.03 -7.40
C LYS A 699 -18.26 0.83 -7.94
N LEU A 700 -18.09 0.15 -9.09
CA LEU A 700 -16.77 -0.04 -9.69
C LEU A 700 -16.15 1.28 -10.17
N LEU A 701 -16.97 2.19 -10.69
CA LEU A 701 -16.50 3.54 -11.07
C LEU A 701 -16.05 4.33 -9.84
N GLU A 702 -16.82 4.27 -8.75
CA GLU A 702 -16.44 4.91 -7.48
C GLU A 702 -15.15 4.31 -6.91
N GLU A 703 -15.02 2.99 -6.91
CA GLU A 703 -13.80 2.29 -6.47
C GLU A 703 -12.59 2.67 -7.33
N ALA A 704 -12.75 2.77 -8.66
CA ALA A 704 -11.69 3.21 -9.56
C ALA A 704 -11.24 4.65 -9.28
N ASN A 705 -12.19 5.56 -9.05
CA ASN A 705 -11.89 6.93 -8.67
C ASN A 705 -11.20 7.01 -7.30
N ASN A 706 -11.67 6.23 -6.33
CA ASN A 706 -11.08 6.15 -4.99
C ASN A 706 -9.64 5.61 -5.05
N LEU A 707 -9.38 4.59 -5.88
CA LEU A 707 -8.03 4.06 -6.04
C LEU A 707 -7.10 5.03 -6.79
N ALA A 708 -7.60 5.73 -7.81
CA ALA A 708 -6.86 6.79 -8.49
C ALA A 708 -6.53 7.94 -7.53
N ASN A 709 -7.47 8.33 -6.67
CA ASN A 709 -7.24 9.32 -5.60
C ASN A 709 -6.18 8.82 -4.61
N ARG A 710 -6.30 7.58 -4.11
CA ARG A 710 -5.34 6.98 -3.18
C ARG A 710 -3.92 6.89 -3.78
N ALA A 711 -3.80 6.48 -5.05
CA ALA A 711 -2.52 6.52 -5.76
C ALA A 711 -2.00 7.96 -5.91
N GLY A 712 -2.90 8.89 -6.21
CA GLY A 712 -2.65 10.33 -6.25
C GLY A 712 -2.20 10.93 -4.92
N ASP A 713 -2.64 10.39 -3.78
CA ASP A 713 -2.26 10.82 -2.44
C ASP A 713 -0.87 10.33 -2.04
N LEU A 714 -0.50 9.11 -2.44
CA LEU A 714 0.90 8.64 -2.32
C LEU A 714 1.81 9.71 -2.92
N SER A 715 1.42 10.20 -4.10
CA SER A 715 1.74 11.49 -4.73
C SER A 715 2.50 12.58 -3.99
N GLY A 716 1.87 13.08 -2.93
CA GLY A 716 2.05 14.45 -2.47
C GLY A 716 1.72 15.55 -3.51
N TRP A 717 1.31 15.21 -4.75
CA TRP A 717 1.04 16.20 -5.81
C TRP A 717 -0.26 16.97 -5.57
N ARG A 718 -1.33 16.30 -5.10
CA ARG A 718 -2.63 16.97 -4.87
C ARG A 718 -2.60 18.02 -3.76
N GLN A 719 -1.71 17.88 -2.77
CA GLN A 719 -1.56 18.89 -1.72
C GLN A 719 -0.98 20.22 -2.23
N LYS A 720 -0.34 20.23 -3.41
CA LYS A 720 0.23 21.45 -4.01
C LYS A 720 -0.71 22.15 -4.99
N SER A 721 -1.67 21.45 -5.59
CA SER A 721 -2.62 22.04 -6.54
C SER A 721 -3.88 22.63 -5.88
N ALA A 722 -4.13 22.28 -4.62
CA ALA A 722 -5.26 22.82 -3.83
C ALA A 722 -4.88 24.04 -2.97
N LYS A 723 -3.62 24.50 -3.03
CA LYS A 723 -3.13 25.76 -2.49
C LYS A 723 -2.84 26.70 -3.65
#